data_AF-A0A8C2EW63-F1
#
_entry.id   AF-A0A8C2EW63-F1
#
_cell.length_a   1.000
_cell.length_b   1.000
_cell.length_c   1.000
_cell.angle_alpha   90.00
_cell.angle_beta   90.00
_cell.angle_gamma   90.00
#
_symmetry.space_group_name_H-M   'P 1'
#
loop_
_entity.id
_entity.type
_entity.pdbx_description
1 polymer ?
#
loop_
_entity_poly.entity_id
_entity_poly.type
_entity_poly.pdbx_seq_one_letter_code
_entity_poly.pdbx_strand_id
1 'polypeptide(L)'
;MYWTCDQFNTNCFLFPGPEPVLLFANRIDIRQVLPHRSEYTLLLNNLENAIALDFHHGKELVFWSDVTLDRIMRASLNGSNVEEVVSTGLESPGGLAIDWIHNKLYWTDSGTSRIEVANLDGSQRKVLLWQRMEKPRAIALHPMEGKIYWTDWGNMPCIEYANMDGSNRKIIADTHLFWPNGLTIDYASHRMYWVDAKHHVIERADLDGKNRKAVISLPHPFAITVFEDSLYWTDWHTKSINSANKFTGKNQEVIRNKLHFPMDIHTLHPQRQPAGGRNRCGSNNGGCSHLCLPSNKTYTCACPTGFKKVDHYNCGLSLDKFLLFARRTDIRRISFDTEDKLDDVIPLADIRNAVALDWDSSERYIYWTDVTTDSINRAKWDGSKQEVVVDTSLESPAGLAIDWLTHKLYWTDAGTDRIEVSNTDGSMRTVLIWENLDRPRDIVVDPIGGLMYWTDWGANPKIERAGMDASNRMVIISTNLTWPNGLAIDYSTERLYWADASIKTIEYGNFDGSGRQVDMSLPHPFGLTLHEDRIYWTDWQSKSIQSADKLTGLDRRTLAENLENLMDIHMFHNHRTTVQTPCLVNNGGCSHLCLLAPAPKGSSCACPTGINLQADGKTCTHGNADNFLVFARRTDVRMISLDIPYFADVVLEYFHAPAGKVYWSDSTLKKISRANINGTEHEDIISTGLMTTDGLAVDSVGRKIYWTDTGTNRIEVANLNGSMRKVLVWQNLDSPRAIALFHEMGYMYWTDWGEHAKLERSSMDGSDRVVLINNNLGWPNGLAVDRAGSQLLWADAHTERIEASDLNGSNRRTLVSPVQHPYGLTLLGPHMYWTDWQSRSIHRADKDTGANTITVRSNLPGLMDIQAVDRARALGFNKCGRRNGGCSHLCLPRHNVTSCACPTGILLKSDGRSCDNLPETFLLFSNRVSVRRISLDTNDHTDVYVPVPELHNVISLDYDSVERKLYYTDVSLDVIRRVNLDGSNMETVISQGLKTTDGLAVDWVARNMYWTDTGRNTIEVAHLDGTSRKVLVNNSLDEPRAIAVFPSKGFLFWTDWGHIAKIERAYLDGTDRKVLINTDLGWPNGLTLDYDTRR
;
A
#
# COMPACT_ATOMS: atom_id res chain seq x y z
N MET A 1 -51.23 5.27 -3.10
CA MET A 1 -52.12 4.08 -3.07
C MET A 1 -52.20 3.50 -4.48
N TYR A 2 -52.24 2.18 -4.63
CA TYR A 2 -52.48 1.55 -5.94
C TYR A 2 -53.59 0.50 -5.83
N TRP A 3 -54.36 0.37 -6.89
CA TRP A 3 -55.44 -0.60 -7.01
C TRP A 3 -54.87 -1.90 -7.57
N THR A 4 -55.00 -2.99 -6.82
CA THR A 4 -54.85 -4.34 -7.36
C THR A 4 -56.22 -4.95 -7.47
N CYS A 5 -56.63 -5.21 -8.71
CA CYS A 5 -57.89 -5.87 -9.04
C CYS A 5 -57.63 -7.32 -9.44
N ASP A 6 -58.58 -8.21 -9.16
CA ASP A 6 -58.55 -9.56 -9.72
C ASP A 6 -58.60 -9.52 -11.27
N GLN A 7 -58.31 -10.65 -11.92
CA GLN A 7 -58.29 -10.79 -13.38
C GLN A 7 -59.62 -10.41 -14.08
N PHE A 8 -60.70 -10.26 -13.33
CA PHE A 8 -62.05 -9.91 -13.80
C PHE A 8 -62.51 -8.52 -13.34
N ASN A 9 -61.63 -7.71 -12.72
CA ASN A 9 -61.91 -6.37 -12.18
C ASN A 9 -63.09 -6.32 -11.18
N THR A 10 -63.42 -7.44 -10.52
CA THR A 10 -64.60 -7.52 -9.65
C THR A 10 -64.31 -7.18 -8.18
N ASN A 11 -63.08 -7.40 -7.71
CA ASN A 11 -62.62 -6.96 -6.40
C ASN A 11 -61.30 -6.21 -6.54
N CYS A 12 -61.29 -4.93 -6.18
CA CYS A 12 -60.08 -4.10 -6.18
C CYS A 12 -59.72 -3.71 -4.75
N PHE A 13 -58.54 -4.12 -4.30
CA PHE A 13 -58.02 -3.79 -2.98
C PHE A 13 -57.12 -2.56 -3.07
N LEU A 14 -57.32 -1.61 -2.16
CA LEU A 14 -56.54 -0.39 -2.04
C LEU A 14 -55.35 -0.66 -1.11
N PHE A 15 -54.17 -0.92 -1.67
CA PHE A 15 -52.96 -1.03 -0.86
C PHE A 15 -52.35 0.37 -0.61
N PRO A 16 -51.96 0.71 0.63
CA PRO A 16 -51.08 1.85 0.85
C PRO A 16 -49.78 1.58 0.08
N GLY A 17 -49.42 2.50 -0.81
CA GLY A 17 -48.16 2.39 -1.54
C GLY A 17 -46.96 2.58 -0.60
N PRO A 18 -45.74 2.20 -1.01
CA PRO A 18 -44.55 2.52 -0.23
C PRO A 18 -44.48 4.03 0.00
N GLU A 19 -44.15 4.44 1.23
CA GLU A 19 -43.98 5.86 1.56
C GLU A 19 -42.78 6.44 0.77
N PRO A 20 -42.83 7.72 0.34
CA PRO A 20 -41.69 8.34 -0.33
C PRO A 20 -40.53 8.51 0.65
N VAL A 21 -39.34 8.06 0.25
CA VAL A 21 -38.11 8.25 1.02
C VAL A 21 -37.25 9.30 0.33
N LEU A 22 -36.70 10.26 1.07
CA LEU A 22 -35.73 11.22 0.55
C LEU A 22 -34.32 10.65 0.74
N LEU A 23 -33.64 10.40 -0.37
CA LEU A 23 -32.23 10.00 -0.42
C LEU A 23 -31.39 11.26 -0.66
N PHE A 24 -30.42 11.54 0.19
CA PHE A 24 -29.58 12.74 0.04
C PHE A 24 -28.12 12.49 0.44
N ALA A 25 -27.20 13.22 -0.19
CA ALA A 25 -25.77 13.21 0.14
C ALA A 25 -25.45 14.36 1.10
N ASN A 26 -24.55 14.12 2.04
CA ASN A 26 -24.18 15.07 3.08
C ASN A 26 -22.65 15.23 3.20
N ARG A 27 -21.96 15.13 2.05
CA ARG A 27 -20.50 14.97 1.86
C ARG A 27 -19.92 13.67 2.42
N ILE A 28 -20.03 13.48 3.74
CA ILE A 28 -19.35 12.39 4.45
C ILE A 28 -20.16 11.09 4.53
N ASP A 29 -21.45 11.17 4.19
CA ASP A 29 -22.39 10.07 4.22
C ASP A 29 -23.56 10.28 3.24
N ILE A 30 -24.22 9.18 2.90
CA ILE A 30 -25.50 9.17 2.16
C ILE A 30 -26.57 8.61 3.10
N ARG A 31 -27.70 9.31 3.16
CA ARG A 31 -28.74 9.05 4.16
C ARG A 31 -30.13 9.06 3.57
N GLN A 32 -31.04 8.41 4.30
CA GLN A 32 -32.46 8.32 3.96
C GLN A 32 -33.31 8.98 5.04
N VAL A 33 -34.32 9.74 4.61
CA VAL A 33 -35.27 10.43 5.50
C VAL A 33 -36.68 10.19 5.02
N LEU A 34 -37.58 9.79 5.92
CA LEU A 34 -39.00 9.77 5.63
C LEU A 34 -39.59 11.16 5.92
N PRO A 35 -40.26 11.84 4.96
CA PRO A 35 -40.80 13.19 5.17
C PRO A 35 -41.76 13.31 6.36
N HIS A 36 -42.51 12.24 6.68
CA HIS A 36 -43.56 12.25 7.70
C HIS A 36 -43.14 11.60 9.03
N ARG A 37 -41.93 11.03 9.11
CA ARG A 37 -41.41 10.38 10.32
C ARG A 37 -40.06 10.96 10.69
N SER A 38 -39.74 11.00 11.97
CA SER A 38 -38.41 11.40 12.45
C SER A 38 -37.31 10.36 12.18
N GLU A 39 -37.63 9.29 11.44
CA GLU A 39 -36.71 8.21 11.08
C GLU A 39 -35.63 8.73 10.12
N TYR A 40 -34.40 8.61 10.58
CA TYR A 40 -33.20 9.14 9.94
C TYR A 40 -32.18 8.02 9.88
N THR A 41 -32.08 7.36 8.72
CA THR A 41 -31.26 6.16 8.54
C THR A 41 -30.02 6.48 7.71
N LEU A 42 -28.92 5.83 8.09
CA LEU A 42 -27.64 5.90 7.41
C LEU A 42 -27.60 4.79 6.36
N LEU A 43 -27.31 5.13 5.10
CA LEU A 43 -27.14 4.15 4.02
C LEU A 43 -25.67 3.81 3.81
N LEU A 44 -24.82 4.83 3.66
CA LEU A 44 -23.37 4.70 3.49
C LEU A 44 -22.67 5.71 4.40
N ASN A 45 -21.57 5.32 5.03
CA ASN A 45 -20.73 6.15 5.89
C ASN A 45 -19.29 6.21 5.39
N ASN A 46 -18.48 7.09 6.02
CA ASN A 46 -17.05 7.26 5.76
C ASN A 46 -16.75 7.57 4.28
N LEU A 47 -17.63 8.35 3.65
CA LEU A 47 -17.35 8.93 2.34
C LEU A 47 -16.48 10.18 2.52
N GLU A 48 -15.65 10.50 1.54
CA GLU A 48 -14.79 11.69 1.61
C GLU A 48 -15.60 12.94 1.26
N ASN A 49 -16.19 12.96 0.06
CA ASN A 49 -16.90 14.12 -0.45
C ASN A 49 -17.93 13.77 -1.52
N ALA A 50 -18.98 13.05 -1.11
CA ALA A 50 -20.13 12.73 -1.95
C ALA A 50 -20.93 13.98 -2.34
N ILE A 51 -21.02 14.28 -3.64
CA ILE A 51 -21.68 15.49 -4.17
C ILE A 51 -23.00 15.17 -4.85
N ALA A 52 -22.96 14.58 -6.06
CA ALA A 52 -24.15 14.25 -6.84
C ALA A 52 -24.58 12.80 -6.56
N LEU A 53 -25.88 12.52 -6.62
CA LEU A 53 -26.39 11.15 -6.47
C LEU A 53 -27.63 10.90 -7.31
N ASP A 54 -27.78 9.67 -7.78
CA ASP A 54 -29.04 9.20 -8.37
C ASP A 54 -29.18 7.70 -8.12
N PHE A 55 -30.32 7.11 -8.45
CA PHE A 55 -30.60 5.71 -8.17
C PHE A 55 -31.15 4.96 -9.37
N HIS A 56 -31.14 3.63 -9.33
CA HIS A 56 -31.85 2.77 -10.28
C HIS A 56 -32.79 1.86 -9.50
N HIS A 57 -34.06 2.26 -9.35
CA HIS A 57 -35.03 1.57 -8.49
C HIS A 57 -35.25 0.12 -8.93
N GLY A 58 -35.39 -0.13 -10.24
CA GLY A 58 -35.65 -1.48 -10.76
C GLY A 58 -34.49 -2.49 -10.58
N LYS A 59 -33.28 -2.01 -10.24
CA LYS A 59 -32.08 -2.83 -10.00
C LYS A 59 -31.56 -2.69 -8.58
N GLU A 60 -32.24 -1.89 -7.75
CA GLU A 60 -31.85 -1.58 -6.39
C GLU A 60 -30.41 -1.04 -6.25
N LEU A 61 -30.00 -0.13 -7.14
CA LEU A 61 -28.67 0.49 -7.10
C LEU A 61 -28.74 1.99 -6.76
N VAL A 62 -27.72 2.49 -6.08
CA VAL A 62 -27.43 3.92 -5.88
C VAL A 62 -26.09 4.27 -6.49
N PHE A 63 -26.00 5.41 -7.14
CA PHE A 63 -24.80 5.96 -7.74
C PHE A 63 -24.50 7.32 -7.11
N TRP A 64 -23.24 7.62 -6.86
CA TRP A 64 -22.82 8.94 -6.41
C TRP A 64 -21.45 9.33 -6.96
N SER A 65 -21.20 10.62 -7.04
CA SER A 65 -19.88 11.16 -7.36
C SER A 65 -19.14 11.58 -6.10
N ASP A 66 -17.85 11.27 -6.04
CA ASP A 66 -16.93 11.77 -5.02
C ASP A 66 -15.90 12.69 -5.69
N VAL A 67 -15.90 13.97 -5.30
CA VAL A 67 -15.06 15.01 -5.91
C VAL A 67 -13.70 15.13 -5.23
N THR A 68 -13.48 14.54 -4.06
CA THR A 68 -12.14 14.49 -3.48
C THR A 68 -11.35 13.33 -4.07
N LEU A 69 -12.02 12.23 -4.38
CA LEU A 69 -11.40 11.05 -4.98
C LEU A 69 -11.35 11.13 -6.52
N ASP A 70 -12.11 12.04 -7.15
CA ASP A 70 -12.34 12.08 -8.59
C ASP A 70 -12.91 10.76 -9.13
N ARG A 71 -13.96 10.24 -8.48
CA ARG A 71 -14.56 8.93 -8.77
C ARG A 71 -16.08 9.01 -8.89
N ILE A 72 -16.65 8.11 -9.68
CA ILE A 72 -18.07 7.77 -9.62
C ILE A 72 -18.21 6.36 -9.08
N MET A 73 -19.00 6.23 -8.03
CA MET A 73 -19.19 5.01 -7.26
C MET A 73 -20.61 4.49 -7.41
N ARG A 74 -20.79 3.19 -7.19
CA ARG A 74 -22.12 2.57 -7.03
C ARG A 74 -22.16 1.66 -5.82
N ALA A 75 -23.36 1.47 -5.29
CA ALA A 75 -23.65 0.48 -4.26
C ALA A 75 -25.07 -0.05 -4.44
N SER A 76 -25.39 -1.14 -3.74
CA SER A 76 -26.77 -1.60 -3.60
C SER A 76 -27.54 -0.66 -2.66
N LEU A 77 -28.87 -0.55 -2.83
CA LEU A 77 -29.75 0.30 -1.99
C LEU A 77 -29.82 -0.15 -0.51
N ASN A 78 -29.19 -1.27 -0.15
CA ASN A 78 -28.98 -1.73 1.22
C ASN A 78 -27.63 -1.29 1.81
N GLY A 79 -26.79 -0.57 1.05
CA GLY A 79 -25.45 -0.12 1.46
C GLY A 79 -24.31 -1.13 1.23
N SER A 80 -24.61 -2.30 0.66
CA SER A 80 -23.60 -3.33 0.34
C SER A 80 -23.06 -3.21 -1.09
N ASN A 81 -21.97 -3.94 -1.40
CA ASN A 81 -21.34 -4.02 -2.72
C ASN A 81 -20.96 -2.63 -3.29
N VAL A 82 -20.13 -1.90 -2.54
CA VAL A 82 -19.55 -0.64 -3.01
C VAL A 82 -18.50 -0.93 -4.08
N GLU A 83 -18.68 -0.37 -5.26
CA GLU A 83 -17.80 -0.55 -6.42
C GLU A 83 -17.51 0.78 -7.10
N GLU A 84 -16.30 0.92 -7.63
CA GLU A 84 -15.92 2.04 -8.49
C GLU A 84 -16.43 1.81 -9.91
N VAL A 85 -17.17 2.76 -10.47
CA VAL A 85 -17.73 2.70 -11.83
C VAL A 85 -16.85 3.46 -12.80
N VAL A 86 -16.45 4.68 -12.44
CA VAL A 86 -15.52 5.50 -13.21
C VAL A 86 -14.39 5.89 -12.29
N SER A 87 -13.21 5.33 -12.56
CA SER A 87 -12.04 5.45 -11.70
C SER A 87 -10.98 6.45 -12.20
N THR A 88 -11.11 7.02 -13.38
CA THR A 88 -10.07 7.88 -13.97
C THR A 88 -10.67 8.94 -14.88
N GLY A 89 -9.93 10.02 -15.11
CA GLY A 89 -10.33 11.05 -16.07
C GLY A 89 -11.52 11.89 -15.64
N LEU A 90 -11.73 12.03 -14.33
CA LEU A 90 -12.67 12.97 -13.71
C LEU A 90 -11.87 14.03 -12.96
N GLU A 91 -12.42 15.23 -12.80
CA GLU A 91 -11.80 16.31 -12.03
C GLU A 91 -12.81 17.01 -11.12
N SER A 92 -14.05 17.21 -11.58
CA SER A 92 -15.10 17.70 -10.71
C SER A 92 -16.48 17.25 -11.20
N PRO A 93 -16.82 15.96 -11.00
CA PRO A 93 -18.12 15.38 -11.38
C PRO A 93 -19.24 15.95 -10.50
N GLY A 94 -19.82 17.07 -10.94
CA GLY A 94 -20.78 17.87 -10.19
C GLY A 94 -22.26 17.44 -10.34
N GLY A 95 -22.56 16.58 -11.31
CA GLY A 95 -23.92 16.12 -11.60
C GLY A 95 -23.93 14.72 -12.17
N LEU A 96 -24.93 13.93 -11.78
CA LEU A 96 -25.08 12.53 -12.14
C LEU A 96 -26.55 12.22 -12.38
N ALA A 97 -26.87 11.50 -13.45
CA ALA A 97 -28.23 11.03 -13.69
C ALA A 97 -28.28 9.67 -14.39
N ILE A 98 -29.25 8.85 -14.03
CA ILE A 98 -29.43 7.48 -14.51
C ILE A 98 -30.56 7.39 -15.53
N ASP A 99 -30.27 6.80 -16.68
CA ASP A 99 -31.29 6.32 -17.61
C ASP A 99 -31.75 4.92 -17.18
N TRP A 100 -32.84 4.89 -16.42
CA TRP A 100 -33.45 3.64 -15.95
C TRP A 100 -34.18 2.84 -17.04
N ILE A 101 -34.38 3.40 -18.25
CA ILE A 101 -35.05 2.69 -19.37
C ILE A 101 -34.01 1.97 -20.23
N HIS A 102 -32.90 2.63 -20.58
CA HIS A 102 -31.86 2.08 -21.45
C HIS A 102 -30.58 1.64 -20.70
N ASN A 103 -30.60 1.71 -19.37
CA ASN A 103 -29.49 1.33 -18.49
C ASN A 103 -28.19 2.07 -18.85
N LYS A 104 -28.21 3.40 -18.77
CA LYS A 104 -27.05 4.25 -19.04
C LYS A 104 -26.81 5.23 -17.90
N LEU A 105 -25.55 5.58 -17.70
CA LEU A 105 -25.10 6.55 -16.72
C LEU A 105 -24.64 7.80 -17.47
N TYR A 106 -25.17 8.96 -17.09
CA TYR A 106 -24.78 10.26 -17.61
C TYR A 106 -24.23 11.12 -16.47
N TRP A 107 -23.18 11.88 -16.73
CA TRP A 107 -22.62 12.81 -15.75
C TRP A 107 -22.06 14.05 -16.42
N THR A 108 -21.95 15.09 -15.61
CA THR A 108 -21.34 16.36 -15.97
C THR A 108 -20.09 16.59 -15.14
N ASP A 109 -19.01 17.00 -15.80
CA ASP A 109 -17.76 17.35 -15.13
C ASP A 109 -17.41 18.81 -15.41
N SER A 110 -17.34 19.59 -14.33
CA SER A 110 -17.06 21.03 -14.40
C SER A 110 -15.58 21.38 -14.47
N GLY A 111 -14.69 20.43 -14.16
CA GLY A 111 -13.25 20.59 -14.37
C GLY A 111 -12.89 20.34 -15.83
N THR A 112 -13.30 19.18 -16.37
CA THR A 112 -13.01 18.82 -17.78
C THR A 112 -13.94 19.50 -18.80
N SER A 113 -14.99 20.20 -18.34
CA SER A 113 -15.98 20.91 -19.16
C SER A 113 -16.72 20.00 -20.16
N ARG A 114 -17.08 18.78 -19.72
CA ARG A 114 -17.67 17.74 -20.58
C ARG A 114 -18.93 17.13 -19.97
N ILE A 115 -19.81 16.65 -20.86
CA ILE A 115 -20.90 15.73 -20.52
C ILE A 115 -20.60 14.40 -21.17
N GLU A 116 -20.67 13.34 -20.39
CA GLU A 116 -20.27 12.01 -20.83
C GLU A 116 -21.35 10.97 -20.52
N VAL A 117 -21.24 9.84 -21.21
CA VAL A 117 -22.15 8.70 -21.07
C VAL A 117 -21.38 7.39 -21.06
N ALA A 118 -21.83 6.46 -20.23
CA ALA A 118 -21.33 5.09 -20.18
C ALA A 118 -22.48 4.11 -19.87
N ASN A 119 -22.17 2.81 -19.91
CA ASN A 119 -23.03 1.80 -19.29
C ASN A 119 -23.01 1.94 -17.75
N LEU A 120 -23.94 1.27 -17.06
CA LEU A 120 -24.05 1.32 -15.60
C LEU A 120 -22.83 0.73 -14.86
N ASP A 121 -21.95 0.01 -15.56
CA ASP A 121 -20.68 -0.52 -15.08
C ASP A 121 -19.47 0.34 -15.46
N GLY A 122 -19.69 1.49 -16.11
CA GLY A 122 -18.62 2.40 -16.54
C GLY A 122 -18.00 2.02 -17.89
N SER A 123 -18.38 0.88 -18.47
CA SER A 123 -17.87 0.44 -19.78
C SER A 123 -18.38 1.34 -20.91
N GLN A 124 -17.62 1.35 -22.01
CA GLN A 124 -17.95 2.06 -23.25
C GLN A 124 -18.17 3.57 -23.05
N ARG A 125 -17.28 4.20 -22.29
CA ARG A 125 -17.27 5.64 -22.04
C ARG A 125 -17.22 6.44 -23.35
N LYS A 126 -18.08 7.45 -23.46
CA LYS A 126 -18.13 8.37 -24.59
C LYS A 126 -18.32 9.82 -24.12
N VAL A 127 -17.50 10.72 -24.62
CA VAL A 127 -17.75 12.17 -24.51
C VAL A 127 -18.89 12.56 -25.44
N LEU A 128 -20.00 13.05 -24.87
CA LEU A 128 -21.22 13.39 -25.60
C LEU A 128 -21.21 14.85 -26.06
N LEU A 129 -20.86 15.76 -25.15
CA LEU A 129 -20.85 17.20 -25.39
C LEU A 129 -19.60 17.81 -24.72
N TRP A 130 -18.84 18.62 -25.46
CA TRP A 130 -17.62 19.28 -24.99
C TRP A 130 -17.46 20.72 -25.51
N GLN A 131 -18.09 21.04 -26.65
CA GLN A 131 -17.96 22.36 -27.28
C GLN A 131 -18.81 23.39 -26.54
N ARG A 132 -18.30 24.61 -26.30
CA ARG A 132 -19.06 25.72 -25.67
C ARG A 132 -19.70 25.29 -24.34
N MET A 133 -18.92 24.66 -23.49
CA MET A 133 -19.26 24.26 -22.13
C MET A 133 -18.23 24.91 -21.22
N GLU A 134 -18.66 25.52 -20.12
CA GLU A 134 -17.74 26.13 -19.16
C GLU A 134 -17.77 25.39 -17.84
N LYS A 135 -18.92 25.36 -17.16
CA LYS A 135 -19.07 24.70 -15.86
C LYS A 135 -20.42 24.02 -15.75
N PRO A 136 -20.63 22.87 -16.42
CA PRO A 136 -21.86 22.11 -16.24
C PRO A 136 -21.98 21.59 -14.80
N ARG A 137 -23.17 21.67 -14.20
CA ARG A 137 -23.43 21.25 -12.81
C ARG A 137 -24.56 20.25 -12.66
N ALA A 138 -25.82 20.67 -12.78
CA ALA A 138 -26.94 19.74 -12.59
C ALA A 138 -27.32 19.10 -13.91
N ILE A 139 -27.72 17.83 -13.87
CA ILE A 139 -28.21 17.09 -15.04
C ILE A 139 -29.48 16.35 -14.67
N ALA A 140 -30.49 16.40 -15.55
CA ALA A 140 -31.75 15.69 -15.41
C ALA A 140 -32.13 15.03 -16.73
N LEU A 141 -32.58 13.78 -16.66
CA LEU A 141 -32.92 12.98 -17.83
C LEU A 141 -34.44 12.84 -17.98
N HIS A 142 -34.90 12.79 -19.22
CA HIS A 142 -36.25 12.38 -19.57
C HIS A 142 -36.20 11.20 -20.55
N PRO A 143 -35.93 9.97 -20.10
CA PRO A 143 -35.66 8.85 -21.01
C PRO A 143 -36.86 8.47 -21.88
N MET A 144 -38.08 8.70 -21.41
CA MET A 144 -39.32 8.54 -22.19
C MET A 144 -39.38 9.46 -23.43
N GLU A 145 -38.79 10.65 -23.39
CA GLU A 145 -38.67 11.57 -24.53
C GLU A 145 -37.29 11.51 -25.21
N GLY A 146 -36.32 10.83 -24.60
CA GLY A 146 -34.95 10.72 -25.13
C GLY A 146 -34.19 12.04 -25.05
N LYS A 147 -34.40 12.84 -24.00
CA LYS A 147 -33.79 14.16 -23.82
C LYS A 147 -32.99 14.24 -22.51
N ILE A 148 -31.93 15.03 -22.55
CA ILE A 148 -31.12 15.44 -21.40
C ILE A 148 -31.24 16.94 -21.21
N TYR A 149 -31.27 17.36 -19.96
CA TYR A 149 -31.31 18.76 -19.56
C TYR A 149 -30.18 18.99 -18.56
N TRP A 150 -29.45 20.09 -18.69
CA TRP A 150 -28.40 20.42 -17.74
C TRP A 150 -28.30 21.91 -17.52
N THR A 151 -27.59 22.28 -16.45
CA THR A 151 -27.30 23.66 -16.09
C THR A 151 -25.80 23.94 -16.24
N ASP A 152 -25.45 25.12 -16.74
CA ASP A 152 -24.09 25.64 -16.77
C ASP A 152 -24.05 26.95 -15.94
N TRP A 153 -23.08 27.06 -15.03
CA TRP A 153 -22.91 28.21 -14.14
C TRP A 153 -21.60 28.97 -14.40
N GLY A 154 -21.00 28.80 -15.58
CA GLY A 154 -19.84 29.57 -16.02
C GLY A 154 -20.09 31.08 -16.12
N ASN A 155 -19.23 31.79 -16.83
CA ASN A 155 -19.35 33.23 -17.07
C ASN A 155 -20.65 33.58 -17.82
N MET A 156 -21.15 32.65 -18.65
CA MET A 156 -22.42 32.75 -19.35
C MET A 156 -23.38 31.66 -18.84
N PRO A 157 -24.06 31.86 -17.71
CA PRO A 157 -24.90 30.84 -17.10
C PRO A 157 -26.13 30.56 -17.97
N CYS A 158 -26.40 29.29 -18.24
CA CYS A 158 -27.51 28.88 -19.07
C CYS A 158 -28.07 27.51 -18.65
N ILE A 159 -29.30 27.23 -19.09
CA ILE A 159 -29.93 25.92 -18.99
C ILE A 159 -30.15 25.45 -20.42
N GLU A 160 -29.70 24.25 -20.71
CA GLU A 160 -29.71 23.69 -22.06
C GLU A 160 -30.38 22.33 -22.08
N TYR A 161 -30.77 21.89 -23.28
CA TYR A 161 -31.17 20.52 -23.51
C TYR A 161 -30.61 19.99 -24.84
N ALA A 162 -30.50 18.68 -24.90
CA ALA A 162 -30.17 17.94 -26.11
C ALA A 162 -30.94 16.62 -26.12
N ASN A 163 -30.91 15.91 -27.24
CA ASN A 163 -31.26 14.50 -27.25
C ASN A 163 -30.20 13.71 -26.45
N MET A 164 -30.56 12.52 -25.97
CA MET A 164 -29.67 11.64 -25.20
C MET A 164 -28.49 11.05 -26.00
N ASP A 165 -28.49 11.22 -27.33
CA ASP A 165 -27.36 10.97 -28.22
C ASP A 165 -26.48 12.22 -28.49
N GLY A 166 -26.77 13.35 -27.82
CA GLY A 166 -26.05 14.63 -27.93
C GLY A 166 -26.53 15.51 -29.09
N SER A 167 -27.44 15.03 -29.94
CA SER A 167 -27.95 15.79 -31.08
C SER A 167 -28.98 16.86 -30.68
N ASN A 168 -29.24 17.82 -31.58
CA ASN A 168 -30.28 18.85 -31.41
C ASN A 168 -30.15 19.68 -30.12
N ARG A 169 -28.91 20.02 -29.74
CA ARG A 169 -28.60 20.89 -28.60
C ARG A 169 -29.20 22.28 -28.79
N LYS A 170 -29.91 22.77 -27.77
CA LYS A 170 -30.50 24.11 -27.73
C LYS A 170 -30.51 24.68 -26.31
N ILE A 171 -30.47 25.99 -26.24
CA ILE A 171 -30.58 26.75 -25.00
C ILE A 171 -32.07 26.92 -24.65
N ILE A 172 -32.42 26.62 -23.40
CA ILE A 172 -33.77 26.79 -22.83
C ILE A 172 -33.88 28.17 -22.18
N ALA A 173 -32.88 28.55 -21.39
CA ALA A 173 -32.85 29.81 -20.67
C ALA A 173 -31.41 30.29 -20.53
N ASP A 174 -31.19 31.56 -20.86
CA ASP A 174 -29.92 32.29 -20.79
C ASP A 174 -30.06 33.67 -20.13
N THR A 175 -31.29 34.07 -19.79
CA THR A 175 -31.59 35.37 -19.17
C THR A 175 -31.94 35.19 -17.70
N HIS A 176 -31.54 36.15 -16.85
CA HIS A 176 -31.83 36.14 -15.41
C HIS A 176 -31.42 34.82 -14.72
N LEU A 177 -30.23 34.32 -15.04
CA LEU A 177 -29.60 33.17 -14.39
C LEU A 177 -28.23 33.58 -13.89
N PHE A 178 -27.81 33.00 -12.77
CA PHE A 178 -26.46 33.20 -12.25
C PHE A 178 -25.88 31.89 -11.73
N TRP A 179 -26.50 31.27 -10.71
CA TRP A 179 -26.06 29.97 -10.19
C TRP A 179 -27.18 28.92 -10.20
N PRO A 180 -27.55 28.39 -11.39
CA PRO A 180 -28.55 27.33 -11.51
C PRO A 180 -28.01 25.99 -10.98
N ASN A 181 -28.09 25.78 -9.67
CA ASN A 181 -27.37 24.70 -8.98
C ASN A 181 -28.03 23.33 -9.07
N GLY A 182 -29.37 23.28 -9.08
CA GLY A 182 -30.15 22.04 -9.04
C GLY A 182 -31.27 22.07 -10.06
N LEU A 183 -31.57 20.92 -10.66
CA LEU A 183 -32.55 20.79 -11.73
C LEU A 183 -33.33 19.48 -11.56
N THR A 184 -34.66 19.53 -11.65
CA THR A 184 -35.52 18.34 -11.60
C THR A 184 -36.70 18.45 -12.54
N ILE A 185 -37.22 17.29 -12.96
CA ILE A 185 -38.34 17.18 -13.90
C ILE A 185 -39.54 16.56 -13.19
N ASP A 186 -40.70 17.21 -13.32
CA ASP A 186 -42.00 16.64 -12.99
C ASP A 186 -42.59 15.98 -14.25
N TYR A 187 -42.40 14.66 -14.34
CA TYR A 187 -42.86 13.86 -15.48
C TYR A 187 -44.39 13.85 -15.63
N ALA A 188 -45.15 14.08 -14.55
CA ALA A 188 -46.61 14.05 -14.60
C ALA A 188 -47.20 15.37 -15.13
N SER A 189 -46.57 16.52 -14.82
CA SER A 189 -47.03 17.82 -15.26
C SER A 189 -46.29 18.39 -16.49
N HIS A 190 -45.30 17.67 -17.03
CA HIS A 190 -44.42 18.11 -18.12
C HIS A 190 -43.77 19.47 -17.84
N ARG A 191 -43.20 19.62 -16.64
CA ARG A 191 -42.52 20.85 -16.20
C ARG A 191 -41.15 20.56 -15.60
N MET A 192 -40.25 21.53 -15.75
CA MET A 192 -38.96 21.53 -15.10
C MET A 192 -38.92 22.56 -13.97
N TYR A 193 -38.22 22.22 -12.90
CA TYR A 193 -37.96 23.09 -11.76
C TYR A 193 -36.46 23.18 -11.55
N TRP A 194 -35.95 24.37 -11.31
CA TRP A 194 -34.55 24.58 -10.96
C TRP A 194 -34.43 25.60 -9.85
N VAL A 195 -33.26 25.59 -9.21
CA VAL A 195 -32.92 26.53 -8.15
C VAL A 195 -31.76 27.41 -8.59
N ASP A 196 -31.91 28.71 -8.38
CA ASP A 196 -30.82 29.67 -8.55
C ASP A 196 -30.35 30.16 -7.18
N ALA A 197 -29.13 29.78 -6.80
CA ALA A 197 -28.59 30.05 -5.48
C ALA A 197 -28.23 31.54 -5.27
N LYS A 198 -27.93 32.27 -6.34
CA LYS A 198 -27.55 33.69 -6.25
C LYS A 198 -28.78 34.60 -6.36
N HIS A 199 -29.73 34.25 -7.21
CA HIS A 199 -31.01 34.95 -7.31
C HIS A 199 -31.99 34.57 -6.19
N HIS A 200 -31.61 33.65 -5.30
CA HIS A 200 -32.37 33.31 -4.11
C HIS A 200 -33.79 32.81 -4.46
N VAL A 201 -33.94 31.96 -5.48
CA VAL A 201 -35.26 31.59 -6.03
C VAL A 201 -35.34 30.15 -6.55
N ILE A 202 -36.50 29.51 -6.38
CA ILE A 202 -36.91 28.34 -7.16
C ILE A 202 -37.82 28.79 -8.30
N GLU A 203 -37.48 28.40 -9.53
CA GLU A 203 -38.28 28.69 -10.71
C GLU A 203 -38.81 27.43 -11.36
N ARG A 204 -39.89 27.62 -12.13
CA ARG A 204 -40.54 26.57 -12.91
C ARG A 204 -40.79 27.04 -14.32
N ALA A 205 -40.56 26.18 -15.30
CA ALA A 205 -40.97 26.37 -16.69
C ALA A 205 -41.56 25.08 -17.27
N ASP A 206 -42.17 25.20 -18.44
CA ASP A 206 -42.47 24.04 -19.29
C ASP A 206 -41.14 23.46 -19.84
N LEU A 207 -41.15 22.22 -20.33
CA LEU A 207 -39.92 21.56 -20.82
C LEU A 207 -39.27 22.25 -22.03
N ASP A 208 -39.96 23.17 -22.70
CA ASP A 208 -39.42 24.01 -23.78
C ASP A 208 -38.93 25.39 -23.31
N GLY A 209 -38.93 25.64 -21.99
CA GLY A 209 -38.53 26.91 -21.37
C GLY A 209 -39.61 27.98 -21.30
N LYS A 210 -40.80 27.73 -21.87
CA LYS A 210 -41.90 28.69 -21.82
C LYS A 210 -42.59 28.69 -20.44
N ASN A 211 -43.42 29.71 -20.23
CA ASN A 211 -44.23 29.88 -19.00
C ASN A 211 -43.39 29.90 -17.70
N ARG A 212 -42.18 30.47 -17.76
CA ARG A 212 -41.28 30.64 -16.62
C ARG A 212 -41.94 31.46 -15.51
N LYS A 213 -41.98 30.92 -14.29
CA LYS A 213 -42.53 31.56 -13.10
C LYS A 213 -41.67 31.23 -11.87
N ALA A 214 -41.42 32.24 -11.04
CA ALA A 214 -40.83 32.06 -9.71
C ALA A 214 -41.87 31.47 -8.74
N VAL A 215 -41.44 30.52 -7.91
CA VAL A 215 -42.29 29.79 -6.96
C VAL A 215 -41.98 30.21 -5.52
N ILE A 216 -40.71 30.19 -5.11
CA ILE A 216 -40.27 30.41 -3.71
C ILE A 216 -38.99 31.22 -3.70
N SER A 217 -38.82 32.14 -2.74
CA SER A 217 -37.54 32.83 -2.49
C SER A 217 -36.80 32.19 -1.31
N LEU A 218 -35.50 31.94 -1.46
CA LEU A 218 -34.69 31.08 -0.60
C LEU A 218 -33.25 31.60 -0.40
N PRO A 219 -32.62 31.37 0.75
CA PRO A 219 -31.29 31.93 1.02
C PRO A 219 -30.18 31.29 0.20
N HIS A 220 -30.00 29.96 0.17
CA HIS A 220 -28.95 29.36 -0.66
C HIS A 220 -29.28 27.91 -1.06
N PRO A 221 -30.25 27.70 -1.96
CA PRO A 221 -30.62 26.36 -2.41
C PRO A 221 -29.52 25.71 -3.25
N PHE A 222 -29.29 24.41 -3.04
CA PHE A 222 -28.29 23.64 -3.78
C PHE A 222 -28.94 22.65 -4.74
N ALA A 223 -29.66 21.64 -4.23
CA ALA A 223 -30.34 20.63 -5.04
C ALA A 223 -31.85 20.61 -4.77
N ILE A 224 -32.62 20.09 -5.72
CA ILE A 224 -34.08 20.07 -5.68
C ILE A 224 -34.64 18.76 -6.25
N THR A 225 -35.69 18.24 -5.64
CA THR A 225 -36.46 17.11 -6.14
C THR A 225 -37.96 17.35 -5.95
N VAL A 226 -38.78 16.58 -6.67
CA VAL A 226 -40.24 16.75 -6.70
C VAL A 226 -40.92 15.40 -6.51
N PHE A 227 -41.94 15.36 -5.66
CA PHE A 227 -42.80 14.21 -5.50
C PHE A 227 -44.23 14.65 -5.20
N GLU A 228 -45.20 14.06 -5.90
CA GLU A 228 -46.61 14.46 -5.85
C GLU A 228 -46.74 15.99 -5.97
N ASP A 229 -47.31 16.66 -4.96
CA ASP A 229 -47.56 18.10 -4.93
C ASP A 229 -46.51 18.89 -4.14
N SER A 230 -45.43 18.24 -3.70
CA SER A 230 -44.40 18.83 -2.86
C SER A 230 -43.05 18.91 -3.59
N LEU A 231 -42.35 20.03 -3.37
CA LEU A 231 -40.94 20.21 -3.69
C LEU A 231 -40.12 19.95 -2.43
N TYR A 232 -38.95 19.35 -2.60
CA TYR A 232 -37.96 19.16 -1.55
C TYR A 232 -36.63 19.71 -2.03
N TRP A 233 -35.94 20.50 -1.21
CA TRP A 233 -34.64 21.05 -1.57
C TRP A 233 -33.69 21.09 -0.38
N THR A 234 -32.40 21.08 -0.70
CA THR A 234 -31.30 21.28 0.25
C THR A 234 -30.87 22.73 0.26
N ASP A 235 -30.55 23.27 1.43
CA ASP A 235 -30.07 24.64 1.58
C ASP A 235 -28.78 24.68 2.43
N TRP A 236 -27.74 25.30 1.89
CA TRP A 236 -26.42 25.39 2.52
C TRP A 236 -26.35 26.41 3.64
N HIS A 237 -27.15 27.48 3.56
CA HIS A 237 -27.16 28.53 4.57
C HIS A 237 -27.91 28.06 5.82
N THR A 238 -29.06 27.40 5.66
CA THR A 238 -29.83 26.86 6.79
C THR A 238 -29.37 25.46 7.23
N LYS A 239 -28.51 24.80 6.43
CA LYS A 239 -28.06 23.42 6.65
C LYS A 239 -29.23 22.46 6.90
N SER A 240 -30.25 22.55 6.05
CA SER A 240 -31.51 21.83 6.20
C SER A 240 -32.06 21.29 4.88
N ILE A 241 -32.93 20.28 4.99
CA ILE A 241 -33.85 19.86 3.94
C ILE A 241 -35.20 20.50 4.23
N ASN A 242 -35.75 21.18 3.25
CA ASN A 242 -37.01 21.89 3.37
C ASN A 242 -38.02 21.34 2.35
N SER A 243 -39.31 21.48 2.63
CA SER A 243 -40.39 21.14 1.71
C SER A 243 -41.39 22.29 1.58
N ALA A 244 -42.07 22.38 0.43
CA ALA A 244 -43.16 23.30 0.17
C ALA A 244 -44.03 22.83 -0.99
N ASN A 245 -45.24 23.37 -1.13
CA ASN A 245 -46.14 23.01 -2.23
C ASN A 245 -45.64 23.51 -3.60
N LYS A 246 -45.57 22.63 -4.60
CA LYS A 246 -44.99 22.91 -5.94
C LYS A 246 -45.75 23.96 -6.77
N PHE A 247 -47.03 24.19 -6.49
CA PHE A 247 -47.86 25.11 -7.25
C PHE A 247 -47.90 26.51 -6.64
N THR A 248 -48.00 26.57 -5.30
CA THR A 248 -48.26 27.82 -4.57
C THR A 248 -47.03 28.36 -3.86
N GLY A 249 -46.00 27.53 -3.62
CA GLY A 249 -44.86 27.87 -2.78
C GLY A 249 -45.19 28.05 -1.29
N LYS A 250 -46.44 27.77 -0.88
CA LYS A 250 -46.91 27.88 0.50
C LYS A 250 -46.67 26.58 1.28
N ASN A 251 -46.88 26.65 2.59
CA ASN A 251 -46.66 25.55 3.55
C ASN A 251 -45.20 25.09 3.59
N GLN A 252 -44.28 26.04 3.72
CA GLN A 252 -42.87 25.73 3.87
C GLN A 252 -42.62 25.06 5.23
N GLU A 253 -42.05 23.86 5.20
CA GLU A 253 -41.68 23.09 6.38
C GLU A 253 -40.22 22.67 6.32
N VAL A 254 -39.59 22.56 7.49
CA VAL A 254 -38.21 22.05 7.62
C VAL A 254 -38.31 20.58 7.98
N ILE A 255 -38.01 19.70 7.04
CA ILE A 255 -38.04 18.24 7.26
C ILE A 255 -36.91 17.83 8.20
N ARG A 256 -35.70 18.38 7.98
CA ARG A 256 -34.54 18.09 8.81
C ARG A 256 -33.57 19.26 8.84
N ASN A 257 -33.03 19.57 10.02
CA ASN A 257 -32.02 20.61 10.23
C ASN A 257 -30.73 20.03 10.86
N LYS A 258 -29.73 20.89 11.07
CA LYS A 258 -28.41 20.53 11.63
C LYS A 258 -27.67 19.48 10.81
N LEU A 259 -27.83 19.54 9.49
CA LEU A 259 -27.04 18.74 8.56
C LEU A 259 -25.61 19.31 8.46
N HIS A 260 -24.66 18.52 7.97
CA HIS A 260 -23.27 18.97 7.87
C HIS A 260 -23.12 19.93 6.68
N PHE A 261 -23.30 19.39 5.47
CA PHE A 261 -23.40 20.09 4.20
C PHE A 261 -24.27 19.24 3.26
N PRO A 262 -25.60 19.47 3.23
CA PRO A 262 -26.48 18.71 2.36
C PRO A 262 -26.21 19.09 0.90
N MET A 263 -25.79 18.11 0.11
CA MET A 263 -25.45 18.23 -1.30
C MET A 263 -26.70 17.90 -2.13
N ASP A 264 -26.66 16.85 -2.93
CA ASP A 264 -27.77 16.43 -3.78
C ASP A 264 -28.89 15.68 -3.03
N ILE A 265 -30.11 15.72 -3.56
CA ILE A 265 -31.32 15.10 -2.98
C ILE A 265 -32.25 14.56 -4.05
N HIS A 266 -32.70 13.32 -3.88
CA HIS A 266 -33.63 12.63 -4.77
C HIS A 266 -34.73 11.91 -3.98
N THR A 267 -35.98 11.95 -4.47
CA THR A 267 -37.05 11.12 -3.90
C THR A 267 -36.96 9.69 -4.43
N LEU A 268 -36.66 8.74 -3.55
CA LEU A 268 -36.63 7.31 -3.81
C LEU A 268 -38.06 6.75 -3.80
N HIS A 269 -38.64 6.58 -4.99
CA HIS A 269 -39.95 5.96 -5.18
C HIS A 269 -40.12 5.43 -6.62
N PRO A 270 -40.81 4.30 -6.86
CA PRO A 270 -41.00 3.75 -8.21
C PRO A 270 -41.62 4.74 -9.21
N GLN A 271 -42.50 5.64 -8.74
CA GLN A 271 -43.14 6.63 -9.62
C GLN A 271 -42.19 7.73 -10.12
N ARG A 272 -41.02 7.91 -9.52
CA ARG A 272 -39.98 8.80 -10.06
C ARG A 272 -39.27 8.18 -11.27
N GLN A 273 -39.35 6.86 -11.42
CA GLN A 273 -38.80 6.10 -12.54
C GLN A 273 -39.90 5.24 -13.19
N PRO A 274 -40.93 5.86 -13.79
CA PRO A 274 -42.09 5.13 -14.29
C PRO A 274 -41.69 4.16 -15.42
N ALA A 275 -42.23 2.95 -15.38
CA ALA A 275 -42.00 1.89 -16.37
C ALA A 275 -42.71 2.13 -17.72
N GLY A 276 -43.49 3.20 -17.85
CA GLY A 276 -44.33 3.48 -19.02
C GLY A 276 -43.59 3.88 -20.31
N GLY A 277 -42.27 4.04 -20.27
CA GLY A 277 -41.47 4.38 -21.44
C GLY A 277 -41.11 3.15 -22.28
N ARG A 278 -41.39 3.18 -23.58
CA ARG A 278 -40.89 2.18 -24.52
C ARG A 278 -39.37 2.30 -24.62
N ASN A 279 -38.63 1.27 -24.21
CA ASN A 279 -37.20 1.15 -24.47
C ASN A 279 -36.97 1.14 -25.99
N ARG A 280 -36.40 2.22 -26.53
CA ARG A 280 -36.18 2.40 -27.98
C ARG A 280 -35.10 1.48 -28.53
N CYS A 281 -34.18 1.03 -27.68
CA CYS A 281 -33.11 0.09 -28.01
C CYS A 281 -33.58 -1.38 -27.96
N GLY A 282 -34.74 -1.68 -27.36
CA GLY A 282 -35.21 -3.06 -27.21
C GLY A 282 -34.26 -3.92 -26.37
N SER A 283 -34.39 -5.25 -26.48
CA SER A 283 -33.61 -6.23 -25.70
C SER A 283 -32.21 -6.50 -26.27
N ASN A 284 -31.97 -6.22 -27.56
CA ASN A 284 -30.70 -6.48 -28.23
C ASN A 284 -29.87 -5.20 -28.49
N ASN A 285 -29.93 -4.22 -27.56
CA ASN A 285 -29.18 -2.96 -27.66
C ASN A 285 -29.34 -2.23 -29.02
N GLY A 286 -30.50 -2.31 -29.65
CA GLY A 286 -30.79 -1.73 -30.96
C GLY A 286 -30.01 -2.35 -32.12
N GLY A 287 -29.34 -3.49 -31.92
CA GLY A 287 -28.37 -4.04 -32.85
C GLY A 287 -27.02 -3.30 -32.84
N CYS A 288 -26.81 -2.36 -31.91
CA CYS A 288 -25.57 -1.62 -31.78
C CYS A 288 -24.48 -2.50 -31.15
N SER A 289 -23.27 -2.45 -31.72
CA SER A 289 -22.09 -3.14 -31.19
C SER A 289 -21.68 -2.65 -29.80
N HIS A 290 -21.76 -1.34 -29.55
CA HIS A 290 -21.32 -0.70 -28.32
C HIS A 290 -22.48 0.02 -27.61
N LEU A 291 -22.64 1.34 -27.81
CA LEU A 291 -23.69 2.11 -27.16
C LEU A 291 -24.93 2.26 -28.04
N CYS A 292 -26.11 2.06 -27.45
CA CYS A 292 -27.38 2.51 -28.01
C CYS A 292 -27.89 3.70 -27.20
N LEU A 293 -27.96 4.87 -27.85
CA LEU A 293 -28.42 6.11 -27.22
C LEU A 293 -29.79 6.52 -27.79
N PRO A 294 -30.80 6.81 -26.97
CA PRO A 294 -32.11 7.21 -27.46
C PRO A 294 -32.08 8.62 -28.05
N SER A 295 -32.88 8.84 -29.07
CA SER A 295 -33.18 10.14 -29.66
C SER A 295 -34.70 10.37 -29.67
N ASN A 296 -35.16 11.55 -30.09
CA ASN A 296 -36.56 11.98 -29.95
C ASN A 296 -37.60 10.91 -30.38
N LYS A 297 -37.40 10.29 -31.56
CA LYS A 297 -38.29 9.21 -32.07
C LYS A 297 -37.59 7.87 -32.35
N THR A 298 -36.26 7.82 -32.32
CA THR A 298 -35.44 6.66 -32.71
C THR A 298 -34.31 6.42 -31.70
N TYR A 299 -33.33 5.60 -32.04
CA TYR A 299 -32.07 5.46 -31.32
C TYR A 299 -30.90 5.63 -32.31
N THR A 300 -29.73 5.96 -31.78
CA THR A 300 -28.48 6.11 -32.54
C THR A 300 -27.41 5.24 -31.91
N CYS A 301 -26.75 4.39 -32.72
CA CYS A 301 -25.59 3.64 -32.24
C CYS A 301 -24.36 4.56 -32.18
N ALA A 302 -23.69 4.56 -31.02
CA ALA A 302 -22.54 5.38 -30.73
C ALA A 302 -21.33 4.50 -30.34
N CYS A 303 -20.14 4.97 -30.74
CA CYS A 303 -18.87 4.33 -30.41
C CYS A 303 -18.21 5.03 -29.22
N PRO A 304 -17.42 4.30 -28.42
CA PRO A 304 -16.58 4.91 -27.38
C PRO A 304 -15.66 6.00 -27.97
N THR A 305 -15.19 6.91 -27.12
CA THR A 305 -14.31 8.01 -27.55
C THR A 305 -13.08 7.48 -28.31
N GLY A 306 -12.74 8.09 -29.44
CA GLY A 306 -11.59 7.71 -30.27
C GLY A 306 -11.84 6.56 -31.26
N PHE A 307 -12.92 5.78 -31.13
CA PHE A 307 -13.23 4.70 -32.06
C PHE A 307 -14.03 5.18 -33.27
N LYS A 308 -13.54 4.87 -34.47
CA LYS A 308 -14.24 5.20 -35.72
C LYS A 308 -15.52 4.38 -35.88
N LYS A 309 -16.58 5.03 -36.34
CA LYS A 309 -17.83 4.37 -36.71
C LYS A 309 -17.69 3.76 -38.12
N VAL A 310 -17.81 2.43 -38.22
CA VAL A 310 -17.62 1.68 -39.48
C VAL A 310 -18.91 1.65 -40.29
N ASP A 311 -20.02 1.34 -39.62
CA ASP A 311 -21.36 1.36 -40.21
C ASP A 311 -22.38 1.98 -39.25
N HIS A 312 -23.68 1.91 -39.56
CA HIS A 312 -24.71 2.51 -38.70
C HIS A 312 -24.80 1.88 -37.29
N TYR A 313 -24.29 0.66 -37.09
CA TYR A 313 -24.40 -0.19 -35.90
C TYR A 313 -23.05 -0.57 -35.25
N ASN A 314 -21.98 -0.68 -36.05
CA ASN A 314 -20.68 -1.23 -35.69
C ASN A 314 -19.60 -0.16 -35.59
N CYS A 315 -18.77 -0.32 -34.57
CA CYS A 315 -17.57 0.49 -34.33
C CYS A 315 -16.33 -0.28 -34.77
N GLY A 316 -15.25 0.45 -35.06
CA GLY A 316 -13.94 -0.15 -35.32
C GLY A 316 -13.49 -0.99 -34.13
N LEU A 317 -12.79 -2.09 -34.41
CA LEU A 317 -12.27 -3.01 -33.37
C LEU A 317 -10.84 -2.66 -32.92
N SER A 318 -10.16 -1.77 -33.65
CA SER A 318 -8.80 -1.33 -33.34
C SER A 318 -8.63 0.16 -33.62
N LEU A 319 -7.70 0.76 -32.89
CA LEU A 319 -7.10 2.05 -33.23
C LEU A 319 -5.79 1.74 -33.98
N ASP A 320 -5.64 2.28 -35.17
CA ASP A 320 -4.45 1.99 -35.99
C ASP A 320 -3.31 2.96 -35.67
N LYS A 321 -3.67 4.22 -35.38
CA LYS A 321 -2.74 5.30 -35.05
C LYS A 321 -3.33 6.23 -33.97
N PHE A 322 -2.61 6.43 -32.88
CA PHE A 322 -3.00 7.38 -31.84
C PHE A 322 -1.78 7.99 -31.15
N LEU A 323 -1.93 9.24 -30.70
CA LEU A 323 -0.95 9.89 -29.84
C LEU A 323 -1.14 9.38 -28.41
N LEU A 324 -0.11 8.87 -27.77
CA LEU A 324 -0.10 8.49 -26.36
C LEU A 324 0.69 9.55 -25.59
N PHE A 325 0.15 10.08 -24.50
CA PHE A 325 0.86 11.04 -23.66
C PHE A 325 0.57 10.82 -22.19
N ALA A 326 1.57 11.09 -21.35
CA ALA A 326 1.45 11.01 -19.91
C ALA A 326 1.16 12.39 -19.32
N ARG A 327 0.24 12.42 -18.36
CA ARG A 327 0.20 13.42 -17.31
C ARG A 327 0.67 12.76 -16.04
N ARG A 328 1.06 13.56 -15.03
CA ARG A 328 1.48 13.00 -13.74
C ARG A 328 0.46 12.01 -13.15
N THR A 329 -0.84 12.30 -13.29
CA THR A 329 -1.93 11.54 -12.65
C THR A 329 -2.64 10.53 -13.55
N ASP A 330 -2.49 10.62 -14.87
CA ASP A 330 -3.18 9.74 -15.82
C ASP A 330 -2.42 9.62 -17.14
N ILE A 331 -2.70 8.56 -17.91
CA ILE A 331 -2.19 8.40 -19.28
C ILE A 331 -3.36 8.51 -20.23
N ARG A 332 -3.17 9.30 -21.29
CA ARG A 332 -4.22 9.68 -22.24
C ARG A 332 -3.80 9.36 -23.67
N ARG A 333 -4.82 9.23 -24.52
CA ARG A 333 -4.64 9.01 -25.95
C ARG A 333 -5.48 9.95 -26.79
N ILE A 334 -4.96 10.38 -27.93
CA ILE A 334 -5.71 11.12 -28.96
C ILE A 334 -5.73 10.27 -30.22
N SER A 335 -6.93 9.85 -30.63
CA SER A 335 -7.11 9.09 -31.86
C SER A 335 -6.98 10.01 -33.07
N PHE A 336 -6.21 9.57 -34.09
CA PHE A 336 -6.17 10.23 -35.39
C PHE A 336 -7.17 9.63 -36.39
N ASP A 337 -7.86 8.55 -36.00
CA ASP A 337 -8.84 7.88 -36.85
C ASP A 337 -10.20 8.62 -36.87
N THR A 338 -10.41 9.55 -35.93
CA THR A 338 -11.62 10.37 -35.79
C THR A 338 -11.33 11.86 -36.02
N GLU A 339 -12.30 12.58 -36.62
CA GLU A 339 -12.15 14.01 -36.94
C GLU A 339 -12.15 14.92 -35.70
N ASP A 340 -12.77 14.46 -34.61
CA ASP A 340 -12.94 15.20 -33.37
C ASP A 340 -11.64 15.33 -32.54
N LYS A 341 -10.68 14.41 -32.73
CA LYS A 341 -9.37 14.38 -32.04
C LYS A 341 -9.48 14.61 -30.54
N LEU A 342 -10.53 14.09 -29.92
CA LEU A 342 -10.73 14.18 -28.48
C LEU A 342 -9.74 13.28 -27.76
N ASP A 343 -9.21 13.79 -26.64
CA ASP A 343 -8.41 12.99 -25.74
C ASP A 343 -9.30 12.07 -24.89
N ASP A 344 -8.86 10.82 -24.79
CA ASP A 344 -9.48 9.75 -24.02
C ASP A 344 -8.51 9.25 -22.95
N VAL A 345 -9.00 9.01 -21.74
CA VAL A 345 -8.18 8.57 -20.61
C VAL A 345 -8.15 7.05 -20.59
N ILE A 346 -6.95 6.47 -20.53
CA ILE A 346 -6.80 5.01 -20.41
C ILE A 346 -7.10 4.64 -18.95
N PRO A 347 -8.03 3.70 -18.67
CA PRO A 347 -8.45 3.36 -17.32
C PRO A 347 -7.41 2.52 -16.59
N LEU A 348 -6.34 3.17 -16.15
CA LEU A 348 -5.24 2.58 -15.38
C LEU A 348 -5.39 2.90 -13.90
N ALA A 349 -5.09 1.93 -13.04
CA ALA A 349 -5.15 2.09 -11.59
C ALA A 349 -3.84 2.68 -11.04
N ASP A 350 -3.93 3.40 -9.92
CA ASP A 350 -2.80 3.79 -9.07
C ASP A 350 -1.64 4.57 -9.73
N ILE A 351 -1.92 5.33 -10.80
CA ILE A 351 -0.93 6.26 -11.36
C ILE A 351 -0.80 7.48 -10.46
N ARG A 352 0.41 7.71 -9.92
CA ARG A 352 0.70 8.85 -9.04
C ARG A 352 1.52 9.91 -9.73
N ASN A 353 2.58 9.51 -10.42
CA ASN A 353 3.48 10.42 -11.12
C ASN A 353 4.11 9.75 -12.35
N ALA A 354 3.29 9.50 -13.37
CA ALA A 354 3.78 8.97 -14.65
C ALA A 354 4.68 9.98 -15.36
N VAL A 355 5.92 9.59 -15.71
CA VAL A 355 6.93 10.47 -16.31
C VAL A 355 7.23 10.08 -17.75
N ALA A 356 7.93 8.97 -17.97
CA ALA A 356 8.32 8.49 -19.29
C ALA A 356 7.37 7.40 -19.78
N LEU A 357 7.20 7.27 -21.10
CA LEU A 357 6.30 6.28 -21.69
C LEU A 357 6.85 5.73 -23.01
N ASP A 358 6.65 4.44 -23.26
CA ASP A 358 6.88 3.84 -24.58
C ASP A 358 5.90 2.69 -24.81
N TRP A 359 5.92 2.09 -26.00
CA TRP A 359 4.94 1.09 -26.41
C TRP A 359 5.53 -0.02 -27.27
N ASP A 360 4.88 -1.17 -27.21
CA ASP A 360 5.13 -2.32 -28.07
C ASP A 360 3.86 -2.66 -28.88
N SER A 361 3.97 -2.61 -30.21
CA SER A 361 2.85 -2.93 -31.12
C SER A 361 2.58 -4.42 -31.23
N SER A 362 3.61 -5.26 -31.05
CA SER A 362 3.49 -6.70 -31.26
C SER A 362 2.61 -7.33 -30.19
N GLU A 363 2.91 -7.01 -28.94
CA GLU A 363 2.11 -7.44 -27.80
C GLU A 363 1.00 -6.46 -27.42
N ARG A 364 0.96 -5.24 -27.98
CA ARG A 364 -0.04 -4.21 -27.66
C ARG A 364 0.03 -3.70 -26.21
N TYR A 365 1.24 -3.65 -25.64
CA TYR A 365 1.50 -3.10 -24.32
C TYR A 365 1.96 -1.64 -24.42
N ILE A 366 1.58 -0.85 -23.43
CA ILE A 366 2.15 0.44 -23.10
C ILE A 366 2.95 0.27 -21.81
N TYR A 367 4.08 0.96 -21.73
CA TYR A 367 4.96 0.96 -20.58
C TYR A 367 5.14 2.39 -20.09
N TRP A 368 5.20 2.58 -18.77
CA TRP A 368 5.45 3.89 -18.18
C TRP A 368 6.25 3.78 -16.89
N THR A 369 6.96 4.85 -16.57
CA THR A 369 7.66 5.00 -15.30
C THR A 369 6.84 5.83 -14.33
N ASP A 370 6.78 5.45 -13.06
CA ASP A 370 6.20 6.23 -11.98
C ASP A 370 7.27 6.56 -10.93
N VAL A 371 7.59 7.84 -10.80
CA VAL A 371 8.67 8.35 -9.94
C VAL A 371 8.24 8.50 -8.48
N THR A 372 6.95 8.38 -8.17
CA THR A 372 6.48 8.42 -6.76
C THR A 372 6.36 7.02 -6.17
N THR A 373 6.09 6.02 -7.00
CA THR A 373 6.07 4.60 -6.58
C THR A 373 7.36 3.87 -6.88
N ASP A 374 8.39 4.57 -7.41
CA ASP A 374 9.69 4.01 -7.80
C ASP A 374 9.56 2.74 -8.66
N SER A 375 8.69 2.80 -9.67
CA SER A 375 8.32 1.62 -10.45
C SER A 375 8.23 1.85 -11.95
N ILE A 376 8.42 0.78 -12.71
CA ILE A 376 8.14 0.69 -14.13
C ILE A 376 6.96 -0.26 -14.30
N ASN A 377 5.93 0.20 -14.98
CA ASN A 377 4.64 -0.48 -15.11
C ASN A 377 4.33 -0.75 -16.57
N ARG A 378 3.50 -1.76 -16.83
CA ARG A 378 2.95 -2.04 -18.15
C ARG A 378 1.46 -2.37 -18.08
N ALA A 379 0.74 -2.07 -19.15
CA ALA A 379 -0.65 -2.47 -19.34
C ALA A 379 -0.96 -2.56 -20.84
N LYS A 380 -2.02 -3.26 -21.23
CA LYS A 380 -2.51 -3.16 -22.61
C LYS A 380 -2.99 -1.73 -22.88
N TRP A 381 -2.97 -1.30 -24.15
CA TRP A 381 -3.44 0.06 -24.53
C TRP A 381 -4.93 0.32 -24.22
N ASP A 382 -5.71 -0.71 -23.89
CA ASP A 382 -7.10 -0.60 -23.40
C ASP A 382 -7.22 -0.45 -21.88
N GLY A 383 -6.10 -0.50 -21.15
CA GLY A 383 -6.02 -0.45 -19.68
C GLY A 383 -6.07 -1.83 -18.99
N SER A 384 -6.30 -2.91 -19.74
CA SER A 384 -6.33 -4.27 -19.16
C SER A 384 -4.94 -4.83 -18.87
N LYS A 385 -4.87 -5.85 -18.00
CA LYS A 385 -3.62 -6.56 -17.62
C LYS A 385 -2.51 -5.61 -17.18
N GLN A 386 -2.85 -4.69 -16.27
CA GLN A 386 -1.86 -3.85 -15.62
C GLN A 386 -0.97 -4.69 -14.69
N GLU A 387 0.34 -4.56 -14.84
CA GLU A 387 1.37 -5.30 -14.12
C GLU A 387 2.55 -4.37 -13.80
N VAL A 388 3.15 -4.57 -12.63
CA VAL A 388 4.41 -3.89 -12.25
C VAL A 388 5.57 -4.73 -12.79
N VAL A 389 6.45 -4.13 -13.58
CA VAL A 389 7.58 -4.80 -14.25
C VAL A 389 8.85 -4.72 -13.41
N VAL A 390 9.12 -3.54 -12.83
CA VAL A 390 10.25 -3.31 -11.94
C VAL A 390 9.78 -2.39 -10.81
N ASP A 391 10.02 -2.78 -9.56
CA ASP A 391 9.64 -2.03 -8.35
C ASP A 391 10.76 -1.95 -7.30
N THR A 392 11.93 -2.49 -7.62
CA THR A 392 13.09 -2.53 -6.73
C THR A 392 14.24 -1.70 -7.28
N SER A 393 15.08 -1.14 -6.40
CA SER A 393 16.30 -0.40 -6.77
C SER A 393 16.11 0.64 -7.88
N LEU A 394 14.99 1.37 -7.85
CA LEU A 394 14.73 2.56 -8.66
C LEU A 394 14.55 3.75 -7.69
N GLU A 395 14.95 4.94 -8.12
CA GLU A 395 14.74 6.18 -7.35
C GLU A 395 14.12 7.29 -8.18
N SER A 396 14.57 7.48 -9.43
CA SER A 396 13.93 8.43 -10.34
C SER A 396 14.03 7.96 -11.79
N PRO A 397 13.22 6.97 -12.20
CA PRO A 397 13.19 6.48 -13.58
C PRO A 397 12.63 7.55 -14.53
N ALA A 398 13.53 8.26 -15.22
CA ALA A 398 13.24 9.51 -15.91
C ALA A 398 12.98 9.35 -17.41
N GLY A 399 13.44 8.26 -18.03
CA GLY A 399 13.29 7.95 -19.45
C GLY A 399 13.17 6.45 -19.68
N LEU A 400 12.49 6.08 -20.77
CA LEU A 400 12.13 4.69 -21.07
C LEU A 400 12.15 4.46 -22.59
N ALA A 401 12.76 3.36 -23.02
CA ALA A 401 12.80 2.97 -24.43
C ALA A 401 12.69 1.45 -24.61
N ILE A 402 11.91 1.03 -25.59
CA ILE A 402 11.66 -0.38 -25.92
C ILE A 402 12.41 -0.76 -27.19
N ASP A 403 13.21 -1.82 -27.10
CA ASP A 403 13.68 -2.55 -28.27
C ASP A 403 12.60 -3.53 -28.73
N TRP A 404 11.87 -3.14 -29.78
CA TRP A 404 10.82 -3.96 -30.38
C TRP A 404 11.35 -5.12 -31.25
N LEU A 405 12.65 -5.19 -31.55
CA LEU A 405 13.25 -6.30 -32.30
C LEU A 405 13.68 -7.45 -31.39
N THR A 406 14.19 -7.16 -30.19
CA THR A 406 14.68 -8.19 -29.25
C THR A 406 13.88 -8.28 -27.95
N HIS A 407 12.78 -7.52 -27.84
CA HIS A 407 11.91 -7.44 -26.67
C HIS A 407 12.73 -7.14 -25.39
N LYS A 408 13.45 -6.01 -25.42
CA LYS A 408 14.23 -5.49 -24.28
C LYS A 408 13.71 -4.13 -23.87
N LEU A 409 13.80 -3.84 -22.58
CA LEU A 409 13.41 -2.58 -21.98
C LEU A 409 14.66 -1.87 -21.48
N TYR A 410 14.86 -0.63 -21.90
CA TYR A 410 15.96 0.25 -21.49
C TYR A 410 15.39 1.43 -20.73
N TRP A 411 16.02 1.81 -19.63
CA TRP A 411 15.61 3.00 -18.88
C TRP A 411 16.81 3.71 -18.26
N THR A 412 16.58 4.98 -17.98
CA THR A 412 17.50 5.88 -17.29
C THR A 412 16.95 6.17 -15.90
N ASP A 413 17.81 6.11 -14.89
CA ASP A 413 17.48 6.51 -13.52
C ASP A 413 18.33 7.71 -13.12
N ALA A 414 17.67 8.86 -12.95
CA ALA A 414 18.29 10.12 -12.58
C ALA A 414 18.59 10.24 -11.06
N GLY A 415 18.08 9.33 -10.24
CA GLY A 415 18.39 9.28 -8.81
C GLY A 415 19.60 8.38 -8.52
N THR A 416 19.73 7.27 -9.24
CA THR A 416 20.84 6.32 -9.08
C THR A 416 21.99 6.49 -10.07
N ASP A 417 21.89 7.45 -10.98
CA ASP A 417 22.85 7.81 -12.05
C ASP A 417 23.24 6.62 -12.93
N ARG A 418 22.23 5.86 -13.37
CA ARG A 418 22.42 4.60 -14.09
C ARG A 418 21.54 4.48 -15.32
N ILE A 419 22.03 3.67 -16.26
CA ILE A 419 21.25 3.16 -17.39
C ILE A 419 21.23 1.65 -17.30
N GLU A 420 20.05 1.07 -17.37
CA GLU A 420 19.82 -0.35 -17.14
C GLU A 420 18.97 -0.97 -18.24
N VAL A 421 19.05 -2.29 -18.33
CA VAL A 421 18.30 -3.08 -19.31
C VAL A 421 17.72 -4.34 -18.67
N SER A 422 16.55 -4.73 -19.13
CA SER A 422 15.92 -6.02 -18.80
C SER A 422 15.14 -6.56 -20.00
N ASN A 423 14.59 -7.77 -19.86
CA ASN A 423 13.52 -8.22 -20.76
C ASN A 423 12.24 -7.40 -20.52
N THR A 424 11.31 -7.42 -21.47
CA THR A 424 10.01 -6.72 -21.36
C THR A 424 9.12 -7.18 -20.20
N ASP A 425 9.46 -8.29 -19.55
CA ASP A 425 8.84 -8.83 -18.33
C ASP A 425 9.58 -8.46 -17.03
N GLY A 426 10.67 -7.69 -17.11
CA GLY A 426 11.49 -7.29 -15.96
C GLY A 426 12.61 -8.26 -15.61
N SER A 427 12.63 -9.45 -16.22
CA SER A 427 13.64 -10.47 -15.92
C SER A 427 15.03 -10.11 -16.43
N MET A 428 16.04 -10.75 -15.83
CA MET A 428 17.46 -10.65 -16.22
C MET A 428 17.99 -9.21 -16.26
N ARG A 429 17.65 -8.41 -15.25
CA ARG A 429 18.09 -7.02 -15.12
C ARG A 429 19.62 -6.87 -15.04
N THR A 430 20.17 -5.96 -15.83
CA THR A 430 21.61 -5.65 -15.89
C THR A 430 21.85 -4.14 -15.93
N VAL A 431 22.81 -3.66 -15.15
CA VAL A 431 23.32 -2.28 -15.23
C VAL A 431 24.30 -2.17 -16.41
N LEU A 432 24.02 -1.26 -17.34
CA LEU A 432 24.85 -1.03 -18.54
C LEU A 432 25.87 0.09 -18.33
N ILE A 433 25.41 1.23 -17.80
CA ILE A 433 26.24 2.43 -17.63
C ILE A 433 26.02 2.97 -16.22
N TRP A 434 27.11 3.19 -15.48
CA TRP A 434 27.12 3.73 -14.11
C TRP A 434 28.18 4.81 -13.86
N GLU A 435 29.08 5.06 -14.81
CA GLU A 435 30.17 6.04 -14.66
C GLU A 435 29.88 7.28 -15.52
N ASN A 436 30.37 8.44 -15.08
CA ASN A 436 30.25 9.70 -15.81
C ASN A 436 28.80 10.02 -16.25
N LEU A 437 27.83 9.65 -15.42
CA LEU A 437 26.44 10.10 -15.49
C LEU A 437 26.19 11.02 -14.30
N ASP A 438 25.42 12.06 -14.51
CA ASP A 438 25.03 12.98 -13.43
C ASP A 438 23.50 13.01 -13.29
N ARG A 439 22.76 13.27 -14.38
CA ARG A 439 21.29 13.16 -14.40
C ARG A 439 20.79 12.72 -15.77
N PRO A 440 20.87 11.41 -16.10
CA PRO A 440 20.31 10.92 -17.34
C PRO A 440 18.78 11.12 -17.34
N ARG A 441 18.22 11.63 -18.44
CA ARG A 441 16.78 11.90 -18.57
C ARG A 441 16.17 11.07 -19.67
N ASP A 442 16.10 11.56 -20.90
CA ASP A 442 15.41 10.85 -21.97
C ASP A 442 16.33 9.85 -22.64
N ILE A 443 15.77 8.75 -23.15
CA ILE A 443 16.49 7.69 -23.84
C ILE A 443 15.67 7.21 -25.03
N VAL A 444 16.32 7.03 -26.17
CA VAL A 444 15.73 6.47 -27.38
C VAL A 444 16.67 5.43 -27.99
N VAL A 445 16.11 4.38 -28.56
CA VAL A 445 16.86 3.28 -29.16
C VAL A 445 16.67 3.21 -30.67
N ASP A 446 17.74 2.83 -31.36
CA ASP A 446 17.73 2.40 -32.75
C ASP A 446 18.17 0.92 -32.82
N PRO A 447 17.22 -0.03 -32.73
CA PRO A 447 17.51 -1.45 -32.83
C PRO A 447 18.07 -1.87 -34.19
N ILE A 448 17.83 -1.10 -35.27
CA ILE A 448 18.33 -1.45 -36.60
C ILE A 448 19.82 -1.14 -36.71
N GLY A 449 20.24 0.02 -36.18
CA GLY A 449 21.65 0.40 -36.07
C GLY A 449 22.40 -0.22 -34.89
N GLY A 450 21.68 -0.78 -33.91
CA GLY A 450 22.24 -1.32 -32.66
C GLY A 450 22.77 -0.24 -31.73
N LEU A 451 22.17 0.95 -31.77
CA LEU A 451 22.60 2.14 -31.03
C LEU A 451 21.52 2.63 -30.06
N MET A 452 21.94 3.26 -28.97
CA MET A 452 21.07 3.97 -28.03
C MET A 452 21.60 5.38 -27.80
N TYR A 453 20.68 6.31 -27.58
CA TYR A 453 20.94 7.73 -27.38
C TYR A 453 20.23 8.20 -26.13
N TRP A 454 20.90 9.00 -25.32
CA TRP A 454 20.28 9.56 -24.12
C TRP A 454 20.77 10.98 -23.85
N THR A 455 19.99 11.71 -23.07
CA THR A 455 20.36 13.04 -22.58
C THR A 455 20.81 12.97 -21.13
N ASP A 456 21.77 13.82 -20.77
CA ASP A 456 22.15 14.11 -19.39
C ASP A 456 22.06 15.63 -19.19
N TRP A 457 21.32 16.05 -18.16
CA TRP A 457 21.07 17.47 -17.86
C TRP A 457 21.72 17.91 -16.54
N GLY A 458 22.67 17.12 -16.02
CA GLY A 458 23.43 17.45 -14.81
C GLY A 458 24.33 18.68 -14.96
N ALA A 459 25.37 18.76 -14.14
CA ALA A 459 26.34 19.87 -14.14
C ALA A 459 27.01 20.08 -15.50
N ASN A 460 27.19 19.01 -16.28
CA ASN A 460 27.74 19.05 -17.63
C ASN A 460 26.72 18.48 -18.63
N PRO A 461 25.78 19.29 -19.14
CA PRO A 461 24.70 18.82 -20.01
C PRO A 461 25.25 18.31 -21.35
N LYS A 462 24.81 17.13 -21.75
CA LYS A 462 25.35 16.42 -22.92
C LYS A 462 24.33 15.45 -23.50
N ILE A 463 24.48 15.16 -24.79
CA ILE A 463 23.80 14.07 -25.48
C ILE A 463 24.85 13.04 -25.85
N GLU A 464 24.61 11.80 -25.46
CA GLU A 464 25.53 10.70 -25.64
C GLU A 464 24.92 9.60 -26.50
N ARG A 465 25.81 8.82 -27.13
CA ARG A 465 25.47 7.64 -27.91
C ARG A 465 26.35 6.48 -27.49
N ALA A 466 25.78 5.29 -27.43
CA ALA A 466 26.53 4.04 -27.29
C ALA A 466 25.85 2.93 -28.12
N GLY A 467 26.52 1.80 -28.25
CA GLY A 467 25.86 0.56 -28.62
C GLY A 467 24.81 0.17 -27.58
N MET A 468 23.81 -0.61 -27.98
CA MET A 468 22.80 -1.12 -27.03
C MET A 468 23.37 -2.15 -26.03
N ASP A 469 24.63 -2.56 -26.21
CA ASP A 469 25.47 -3.31 -25.27
C ASP A 469 26.44 -2.42 -24.46
N ALA A 470 26.23 -1.09 -24.48
CA ALA A 470 27.10 -0.06 -23.92
C ALA A 470 28.52 0.07 -24.52
N SER A 471 28.81 -0.62 -25.63
CA SER A 471 30.09 -0.45 -26.34
C SER A 471 30.18 0.90 -27.08
N ASN A 472 31.40 1.35 -27.40
CA ASN A 472 31.65 2.56 -28.20
C ASN A 472 30.91 3.82 -27.71
N ARG A 473 30.81 4.00 -26.39
CA ARG A 473 30.19 5.19 -25.78
C ARG A 473 30.95 6.46 -26.18
N MET A 474 30.22 7.44 -26.71
CA MET A 474 30.75 8.73 -27.16
C MET A 474 29.76 9.86 -26.87
N VAL A 475 30.29 11.03 -26.53
CA VAL A 475 29.51 12.27 -26.42
C VAL A 475 29.35 12.88 -27.82
N ILE A 476 28.12 13.05 -28.30
CA ILE A 476 27.85 13.60 -29.64
C ILE A 476 27.58 15.10 -29.62
N ILE A 477 26.93 15.62 -28.56
CA ILE A 477 26.68 17.06 -28.38
C ILE A 477 26.99 17.44 -26.94
N SER A 478 27.77 18.52 -26.75
CA SER A 478 28.15 19.05 -25.42
C SER A 478 28.16 20.58 -25.34
N THR A 479 27.84 21.27 -26.44
CA THR A 479 27.85 22.73 -26.53
C THR A 479 26.44 23.26 -26.71
N ASN A 480 26.14 24.44 -26.16
CA ASN A 480 24.82 25.06 -26.26
C ASN A 480 23.69 24.08 -25.91
N LEU A 481 23.83 23.43 -24.75
CA LEU A 481 22.84 22.57 -24.12
C LEU A 481 22.70 23.01 -22.67
N THR A 482 21.48 23.01 -22.17
CA THR A 482 21.19 23.30 -20.77
C THR A 482 20.25 22.24 -20.21
N TRP A 483 19.02 22.13 -20.75
CA TRP A 483 18.04 21.13 -20.32
C TRP A 483 17.49 20.35 -21.52
N PRO A 484 18.30 19.41 -22.08
CA PRO A 484 17.86 18.53 -23.15
C PRO A 484 16.83 17.51 -22.60
N ASN A 485 15.55 17.87 -22.65
CA ASN A 485 14.48 17.14 -21.96
C ASN A 485 13.92 15.97 -22.78
N GLY A 486 13.80 16.14 -24.09
CA GLY A 486 13.17 15.16 -24.97
C GLY A 486 14.04 14.82 -26.18
N LEU A 487 13.98 13.59 -26.64
CA LEU A 487 14.67 13.00 -27.78
C LEU A 487 13.69 12.27 -28.70
N ALA A 488 13.90 12.37 -30.00
CA ALA A 488 13.16 11.58 -30.98
C ALA A 488 14.05 11.22 -32.18
N ILE A 489 13.85 10.02 -32.74
CA ILE A 489 14.59 9.54 -33.91
C ILE A 489 13.69 9.54 -35.13
N ASP A 490 14.18 10.08 -36.25
CA ASP A 490 13.61 9.84 -37.57
C ASP A 490 14.40 8.74 -38.29
N TYR A 491 13.88 7.51 -38.26
CA TYR A 491 14.49 6.35 -38.92
C TYR A 491 14.58 6.48 -40.45
N SER A 492 13.76 7.33 -41.08
CA SER A 492 13.74 7.48 -42.54
C SER A 492 14.83 8.40 -43.06
N THR A 493 15.23 9.39 -42.26
CA THR A 493 16.26 10.38 -42.64
C THR A 493 17.55 10.27 -41.83
N GLU A 494 17.63 9.30 -40.92
CA GLU A 494 18.78 9.07 -40.02
C GLU A 494 19.15 10.30 -39.18
N ARG A 495 18.12 10.98 -38.65
CA ARG A 495 18.27 12.20 -37.85
C ARG A 495 17.79 12.01 -36.42
N LEU A 496 18.50 12.63 -35.49
CA LEU A 496 18.14 12.75 -34.08
C LEU A 496 17.63 14.17 -33.83
N TYR A 497 16.44 14.27 -33.25
CA TYR A 497 15.82 15.52 -32.80
C TYR A 497 15.87 15.58 -31.28
N TRP A 498 16.14 16.76 -30.72
CA TRP A 498 16.07 16.99 -29.28
C TRP A 498 15.45 18.34 -28.96
N ALA A 499 14.81 18.40 -27.79
CA ALA A 499 14.19 19.60 -27.28
C ALA A 499 14.95 20.12 -26.04
N ASP A 500 15.41 21.37 -26.08
CA ASP A 500 16.03 22.03 -24.94
C ASP A 500 15.07 23.05 -24.30
N ALA A 501 14.69 22.79 -23.06
CA ALA A 501 13.68 23.57 -22.36
C ALA A 501 14.16 24.95 -21.88
N SER A 502 15.46 25.13 -21.64
CA SER A 502 16.02 26.40 -21.18
C SER A 502 16.46 27.28 -22.35
N ILE A 503 17.01 26.67 -23.42
CA ILE A 503 17.32 27.38 -24.68
C ILE A 503 16.06 27.67 -25.49
N LYS A 504 14.96 26.96 -25.21
CA LYS A 504 13.64 27.19 -25.82
C LYS A 504 13.64 26.85 -27.31
N THR A 505 14.30 25.75 -27.69
CA THR A 505 14.46 25.32 -29.08
C THR A 505 14.25 23.82 -29.23
N ILE A 506 13.76 23.42 -30.42
CA ILE A 506 13.94 22.07 -30.95
C ILE A 506 15.05 22.15 -31.99
N GLU A 507 15.98 21.22 -31.91
CA GLU A 507 17.12 21.11 -32.80
C GLU A 507 17.21 19.67 -33.33
N TYR A 508 17.88 19.51 -34.46
CA TYR A 508 18.16 18.20 -35.03
C TYR A 508 19.56 18.11 -35.60
N GLY A 509 20.07 16.88 -35.69
CA GLY A 509 21.35 16.56 -36.30
C GLY A 509 21.39 15.12 -36.79
N ASN A 510 22.47 14.73 -37.45
CA ASN A 510 22.72 13.35 -37.82
C ASN A 510 23.04 12.52 -36.56
N PHE A 511 22.99 11.19 -36.67
CA PHE A 511 23.30 10.27 -35.58
C PHE A 511 24.70 10.41 -34.96
N ASP A 512 25.66 11.00 -35.67
CA ASP A 512 27.01 11.32 -35.16
C ASP A 512 27.12 12.71 -34.50
N GLY A 513 26.03 13.48 -34.47
CA GLY A 513 25.99 14.87 -33.99
C GLY A 513 26.37 15.91 -35.04
N SER A 514 26.75 15.50 -36.26
CA SER A 514 27.03 16.43 -37.36
C SER A 514 25.75 17.02 -37.95
N GLY A 515 25.87 18.11 -38.70
CA GLY A 515 24.71 18.70 -39.40
C GLY A 515 23.67 19.33 -38.46
N ARG A 516 24.06 19.76 -37.26
CA ARG A 516 23.20 20.41 -36.27
C ARG A 516 22.50 21.64 -36.85
N GLN A 517 21.17 21.66 -36.80
CA GLN A 517 20.32 22.78 -37.19
C GLN A 517 19.22 23.03 -36.17
N VAL A 518 18.80 24.29 -36.06
CA VAL A 518 17.66 24.69 -35.22
C VAL A 518 16.40 24.64 -36.07
N ASP A 519 15.38 23.94 -35.59
CA ASP A 519 14.10 23.79 -36.27
C ASP A 519 13.13 24.90 -35.85
N MET A 520 12.81 24.99 -34.56
CA MET A 520 11.81 25.95 -34.06
C MET A 520 12.06 26.40 -32.61
N SER A 521 11.46 27.54 -32.22
CA SER A 521 11.52 28.07 -30.85
C SER A 521 10.23 27.82 -30.07
N LEU A 522 10.38 27.31 -28.85
CA LEU A 522 9.29 26.85 -27.99
C LEU A 522 9.47 27.30 -26.52
N PRO A 523 8.40 27.68 -25.80
CA PRO A 523 8.50 28.18 -24.44
C PRO A 523 9.21 27.26 -23.43
N HIS A 524 8.74 26.01 -23.30
CA HIS A 524 9.28 25.02 -22.36
C HIS A 524 8.90 23.59 -22.78
N PRO A 525 9.53 23.05 -23.86
CA PRO A 525 9.25 21.70 -24.32
C PRO A 525 9.74 20.63 -23.33
N PHE A 526 9.02 19.52 -23.23
CA PHE A 526 9.41 18.37 -22.41
C PHE A 526 9.57 17.10 -23.26
N GLY A 527 8.46 16.43 -23.60
CA GLY A 527 8.45 15.23 -24.43
C GLY A 527 8.38 15.56 -25.91
N LEU A 528 8.95 14.69 -26.75
CA LEU A 528 9.09 14.89 -28.18
C LEU A 528 8.85 13.58 -28.96
N THR A 529 8.03 13.62 -30.01
CA THR A 529 7.85 12.46 -30.89
C THR A 529 7.61 12.87 -32.34
N LEU A 530 7.89 11.94 -33.25
CA LEU A 530 7.85 12.15 -34.69
C LEU A 530 6.93 11.12 -35.33
N HIS A 531 6.14 11.56 -36.31
CA HIS A 531 5.39 10.64 -37.17
C HIS A 531 5.24 11.23 -38.58
N GLU A 532 5.62 10.46 -39.58
CA GLU A 532 5.61 10.87 -40.99
C GLU A 532 6.38 12.20 -41.18
N ASP A 533 5.70 13.27 -41.59
CA ASP A 533 6.28 14.58 -41.85
C ASP A 533 6.02 15.60 -40.73
N ARG A 534 5.54 15.16 -39.56
CA ARG A 534 5.19 16.05 -38.45
C ARG A 534 5.92 15.70 -37.16
N ILE A 535 6.21 16.74 -36.38
CA ILE A 535 6.74 16.68 -35.02
C ILE A 535 5.66 17.06 -34.01
N TYR A 536 5.63 16.36 -32.88
CA TYR A 536 4.67 16.55 -31.80
C TYR A 536 5.43 16.71 -30.49
N TRP A 537 5.01 17.65 -29.65
CA TRP A 537 5.66 17.89 -28.37
C TRP A 537 4.66 18.31 -27.29
N THR A 538 5.05 18.10 -26.04
CA THR A 538 4.40 18.64 -24.85
C THR A 538 5.12 19.89 -24.38
N ASP A 539 4.35 20.90 -23.93
CA ASP A 539 4.94 22.15 -23.43
C ASP A 539 4.32 22.56 -22.08
N TRP A 540 5.18 22.73 -21.08
CA TRP A 540 4.78 22.98 -19.68
C TRP A 540 4.24 24.39 -19.45
N GLN A 541 4.73 25.38 -20.20
CA GLN A 541 4.34 26.78 -20.00
C GLN A 541 2.99 27.08 -20.68
N SER A 542 2.78 26.55 -21.88
CA SER A 542 1.54 26.69 -22.64
C SER A 542 0.46 25.68 -22.24
N LYS A 543 0.81 24.65 -21.46
CA LYS A 543 -0.11 23.59 -21.01
C LYS A 543 -0.85 22.94 -22.19
N SER A 544 -0.11 22.66 -23.27
CA SER A 544 -0.71 22.23 -24.53
C SER A 544 0.15 21.20 -25.26
N ILE A 545 -0.51 20.40 -26.10
CA ILE A 545 0.12 19.51 -27.06
C ILE A 545 0.01 20.15 -28.43
N GLN A 546 1.14 20.27 -29.12
CA GLN A 546 1.22 20.97 -30.39
C GLN A 546 1.92 20.12 -31.44
N SER A 547 1.66 20.46 -32.71
CA SER A 547 2.27 19.80 -33.86
C SER A 547 2.72 20.83 -34.90
N ALA A 548 3.80 20.53 -35.61
CA ALA A 548 4.31 21.31 -36.72
C ALA A 548 4.92 20.41 -37.80
N ASP A 549 5.18 20.97 -38.98
CA ASP A 549 5.93 20.29 -40.05
C ASP A 549 7.40 20.11 -39.66
N LYS A 550 7.95 18.89 -39.82
CA LYS A 550 9.29 18.52 -39.31
C LYS A 550 10.47 19.16 -40.07
N LEU A 551 10.23 19.64 -41.30
CA LEU A 551 11.29 20.19 -42.17
C LEU A 551 11.31 21.72 -42.15
N THR A 552 10.13 22.33 -42.02
CA THR A 552 9.95 23.78 -42.15
C THR A 552 9.63 24.47 -40.83
N GLY A 553 9.16 23.74 -39.82
CA GLY A 553 8.61 24.30 -38.59
C GLY A 553 7.32 25.12 -38.78
N LEU A 554 6.71 25.08 -39.98
CA LEU A 554 5.49 25.79 -40.34
C LEU A 554 4.22 24.95 -40.06
N ASP A 555 3.03 25.52 -40.26
CA ASP A 555 1.72 24.87 -40.00
C ASP A 555 1.57 24.35 -38.55
N ARG A 556 1.94 25.21 -37.59
CA ARG A 556 1.80 24.94 -36.15
C ARG A 556 0.32 24.86 -35.77
N ARG A 557 -0.08 23.74 -35.18
CA ARG A 557 -1.45 23.47 -34.71
C ARG A 557 -1.46 22.96 -33.28
N THR A 558 -2.33 23.51 -32.45
CA THR A 558 -2.62 23.00 -31.12
C THR A 558 -3.62 21.85 -31.23
N LEU A 559 -3.26 20.68 -30.71
CA LEU A 559 -4.14 19.50 -30.69
C LEU A 559 -4.99 19.47 -29.43
N ALA A 560 -4.42 19.83 -28.29
CA ALA A 560 -5.11 19.90 -27.01
C ALA A 560 -4.53 21.04 -26.16
N GLU A 561 -5.39 21.72 -25.40
CA GLU A 561 -5.06 22.87 -24.56
C GLU A 561 -5.59 22.67 -23.13
N ASN A 562 -5.14 23.51 -22.19
CA ASN A 562 -5.49 23.43 -20.77
C ASN A 562 -5.13 22.08 -20.10
N LEU A 563 -4.07 21.43 -20.57
CA LEU A 563 -3.57 20.19 -20.00
C LEU A 563 -2.46 20.48 -18.98
N GLU A 564 -2.79 20.36 -17.70
CA GLU A 564 -1.80 20.52 -16.64
C GLU A 564 -0.94 19.26 -16.46
N ASN A 565 0.29 19.45 -15.96
CA ASN A 565 1.21 18.37 -15.58
C ASN A 565 1.52 17.39 -16.73
N LEU A 566 1.59 17.88 -17.97
CA LEU A 566 2.05 17.10 -19.13
C LEU A 566 3.48 16.61 -18.91
N MET A 567 3.77 15.37 -19.26
CA MET A 567 5.10 14.79 -19.19
C MET A 567 5.49 14.33 -20.60
N ASP A 568 5.73 13.05 -20.80
CA ASP A 568 6.20 12.50 -22.07
C ASP A 568 5.08 12.25 -23.10
N ILE A 569 5.44 12.03 -24.37
CA ILE A 569 4.53 11.83 -25.51
C ILE A 569 5.15 10.93 -26.58
N HIS A 570 4.41 9.94 -27.06
CA HIS A 570 4.81 9.05 -28.16
C HIS A 570 3.67 8.79 -29.15
N MET A 571 4.00 8.65 -30.44
CA MET A 571 3.04 8.18 -31.43
C MET A 571 2.98 6.66 -31.44
N PHE A 572 1.81 6.07 -31.15
CA PHE A 572 1.57 4.64 -31.33
C PHE A 572 1.16 4.34 -32.78
N HIS A 573 1.77 3.31 -33.37
CA HIS A 573 1.37 2.80 -34.68
C HIS A 573 1.62 1.29 -34.81
N ASN A 574 0.74 0.57 -35.50
CA ASN A 574 0.85 -0.89 -35.67
C ASN A 574 1.98 -1.34 -36.61
N HIS A 575 2.64 -0.42 -37.32
CA HIS A 575 3.59 -0.75 -38.39
C HIS A 575 5.01 -0.25 -38.07
N ARG A 576 5.80 -1.00 -37.29
CA ARG A 576 7.26 -0.81 -37.18
C ARG A 576 7.98 -1.73 -38.16
N THR A 577 9.14 -1.30 -38.65
CA THR A 577 10.01 -2.13 -39.50
C THR A 577 10.61 -3.26 -38.69
N THR A 578 10.39 -4.51 -39.15
CA THR A 578 10.96 -5.72 -38.54
C THR A 578 12.12 -6.23 -39.38
N VAL A 579 13.31 -6.36 -38.79
CA VAL A 579 14.52 -6.89 -39.43
C VAL A 579 14.97 -8.14 -38.69
N GLN A 580 15.54 -9.12 -39.39
CA GLN A 580 16.14 -10.28 -38.73
C GLN A 580 17.43 -9.88 -38.01
N THR A 581 17.47 -10.11 -36.70
CA THR A 581 18.63 -9.84 -35.85
C THR A 581 19.29 -11.16 -35.38
N PRO A 582 20.59 -11.15 -35.03
CA PRO A 582 21.27 -12.33 -34.50
C PRO A 582 20.65 -12.88 -33.21
N CYS A 583 19.99 -12.01 -32.41
CA CYS A 583 19.38 -12.40 -31.14
C CYS A 583 18.06 -13.16 -31.29
N LEU A 584 17.37 -13.09 -32.43
CA LEU A 584 16.09 -13.78 -32.64
C LEU A 584 16.23 -15.32 -32.67
N VAL A 585 17.36 -15.84 -33.16
CA VAL A 585 17.60 -17.28 -33.26
C VAL A 585 18.40 -17.75 -32.07
N ASN A 586 17.78 -18.56 -31.20
CA ASN A 586 18.40 -19.14 -30.00
C ASN A 586 19.08 -18.09 -29.09
N ASN A 587 18.48 -16.91 -28.94
CA ASN A 587 19.02 -15.80 -28.12
C ASN A 587 20.48 -15.43 -28.48
N GLY A 588 20.87 -15.54 -29.76
CA GLY A 588 22.27 -15.33 -30.19
C GLY A 588 23.28 -16.34 -29.62
N GLY A 589 22.80 -17.41 -28.99
CA GLY A 589 23.61 -18.36 -28.21
C GLY A 589 23.95 -17.88 -26.80
N CYS A 590 23.35 -16.79 -26.33
CA CYS A 590 23.54 -16.25 -24.98
C CYS A 590 22.71 -17.03 -23.95
N SER A 591 23.30 -17.29 -22.79
CA SER A 591 22.62 -17.96 -21.68
C SER A 591 21.51 -17.13 -21.03
N HIS A 592 21.68 -15.80 -20.96
CA HIS A 592 20.76 -14.87 -20.30
C HIS A 592 20.30 -13.77 -21.26
N LEU A 593 21.00 -12.64 -21.36
CA LEU A 593 20.63 -11.55 -22.26
C LEU A 593 21.45 -11.57 -23.55
N CYS A 594 20.77 -11.31 -24.68
CA CYS A 594 21.39 -10.94 -25.95
C CYS A 594 21.04 -9.48 -26.27
N LEU A 595 22.06 -8.63 -26.34
CA LEU A 595 21.94 -7.21 -26.63
C LEU A 595 22.48 -6.94 -28.03
N LEU A 596 21.83 -6.04 -28.76
CA LEU A 596 22.33 -5.60 -30.07
C LEU A 596 23.58 -4.74 -29.88
N ALA A 597 24.52 -4.85 -30.82
CA ALA A 597 25.76 -4.10 -30.80
C ALA A 597 26.04 -3.52 -32.19
N PRO A 598 26.62 -2.32 -32.28
CA PRO A 598 26.93 -1.71 -33.57
C PRO A 598 27.94 -2.56 -34.35
N ALA A 599 27.95 -2.41 -35.68
CA ALA A 599 28.89 -3.11 -36.55
C ALA A 599 30.35 -2.81 -36.14
N PRO A 600 31.28 -3.80 -36.17
CA PRO A 600 31.14 -5.16 -36.74
C PRO A 600 30.64 -6.23 -35.74
N LYS A 601 30.39 -5.88 -34.47
CA LYS A 601 30.09 -6.86 -33.40
C LYS A 601 28.72 -7.50 -33.55
N GLY A 602 27.70 -6.73 -33.96
CA GLY A 602 26.34 -7.19 -34.25
C GLY A 602 25.50 -7.53 -33.02
N SER A 603 26.00 -8.37 -32.11
CA SER A 603 25.34 -8.72 -30.84
C SER A 603 26.35 -9.07 -29.75
N SER A 604 25.96 -8.88 -28.49
CA SER A 604 26.77 -9.24 -27.31
C SER A 604 25.90 -9.93 -26.26
N CYS A 605 26.48 -10.91 -25.56
CA CYS A 605 25.82 -11.50 -24.39
C CYS A 605 26.07 -10.66 -23.14
N ALA A 606 25.06 -10.53 -22.29
CA ALA A 606 25.14 -9.86 -21.00
C ALA A 606 24.56 -10.74 -19.89
N CYS A 607 25.10 -10.57 -18.68
CA CYS A 607 24.68 -11.30 -17.49
C CYS A 607 23.93 -10.37 -16.53
N PRO A 608 22.97 -10.90 -15.76
CA PRO A 608 22.30 -10.13 -14.72
C PRO A 608 23.28 -9.49 -13.74
N THR A 609 22.87 -8.39 -13.13
CA THR A 609 23.70 -7.64 -12.20
C THR A 609 24.22 -8.54 -11.05
N GLY A 610 25.53 -8.55 -10.84
CA GLY A 610 26.19 -9.38 -9.82
C GLY A 610 26.67 -10.76 -10.29
N ILE A 611 26.42 -11.14 -11.55
CA ILE A 611 26.89 -12.38 -12.17
C ILE A 611 27.91 -12.06 -13.27
N ASN A 612 29.02 -12.80 -13.31
CA ASN A 612 30.07 -12.60 -14.30
C ASN A 612 29.82 -13.43 -15.57
N LEU A 613 30.18 -12.86 -16.73
CA LEU A 613 30.23 -13.57 -18.00
C LEU A 613 31.49 -14.44 -18.04
N GLN A 614 31.33 -15.71 -18.41
CA GLN A 614 32.44 -16.65 -18.51
C GLN A 614 33.35 -16.31 -19.71
N ALA A 615 34.53 -16.93 -19.75
CA ALA A 615 35.52 -16.73 -20.79
C ALA A 615 35.03 -17.13 -22.21
N ASP A 616 33.93 -17.88 -22.32
CA ASP A 616 33.30 -18.22 -23.60
C ASP A 616 32.52 -17.04 -24.24
N GLY A 617 32.32 -15.96 -23.49
CA GLY A 617 31.59 -14.77 -23.94
C GLY A 617 30.08 -14.99 -24.13
N LYS A 618 29.52 -16.11 -23.65
CA LYS A 618 28.12 -16.51 -23.87
C LYS A 618 27.41 -17.01 -22.62
N THR A 619 28.11 -17.75 -21.75
CA THR A 619 27.52 -18.31 -20.54
C THR A 619 27.84 -17.46 -19.32
N CYS A 620 26.87 -17.29 -18.43
CA CYS A 620 27.07 -16.64 -17.14
C CYS A 620 27.48 -17.68 -16.09
N THR A 621 28.20 -17.28 -15.05
CA THR A 621 28.60 -18.19 -13.97
C THR A 621 27.38 -18.72 -13.21
N HIS A 622 27.31 -20.05 -12.97
CA HIS A 622 26.24 -20.66 -12.18
C HIS A 622 26.50 -20.45 -10.67
N GLY A 623 25.85 -19.46 -10.06
CA GLY A 623 25.88 -19.20 -8.62
C GLY A 623 25.89 -17.71 -8.29
N ASN A 624 25.35 -17.35 -7.11
CA ASN A 624 25.54 -16.01 -6.52
C ASN A 624 27.05 -15.73 -6.37
N ALA A 625 27.40 -14.45 -6.31
CA ALA A 625 28.72 -13.98 -5.88
C ALA A 625 29.28 -14.80 -4.71
N ASP A 626 30.54 -15.21 -4.81
CA ASP A 626 31.23 -15.97 -3.77
C ASP A 626 31.46 -15.10 -2.52
N ASN A 627 31.64 -13.80 -2.75
CA ASN A 627 31.82 -12.76 -1.74
C ASN A 627 30.73 -11.69 -1.85
N PHE A 628 29.96 -11.49 -0.77
CA PHE A 628 28.94 -10.46 -0.75
C PHE A 628 28.79 -9.82 0.63
N LEU A 629 28.28 -8.60 0.63
CA LEU A 629 27.85 -7.87 1.81
C LEU A 629 26.33 -7.98 1.91
N VAL A 630 25.82 -8.39 3.06
CA VAL A 630 24.41 -8.26 3.42
C VAL A 630 24.30 -7.10 4.39
N PHE A 631 23.41 -6.15 4.12
CA PHE A 631 23.20 -5.02 5.01
C PHE A 631 21.72 -4.75 5.21
N ALA A 632 21.36 -4.33 6.41
CA ALA A 632 20.02 -3.94 6.77
C ALA A 632 19.85 -2.43 6.63
N ARG A 633 18.70 -2.01 6.09
CA ARG A 633 18.15 -0.67 6.26
C ARG A 633 16.91 -0.74 7.14
N ARG A 634 16.39 0.42 7.53
CA ARG A 634 15.13 0.51 8.29
C ARG A 634 13.92 -0.09 7.57
N THR A 635 13.97 -0.18 6.24
CA THR A 635 12.82 -0.59 5.42
C THR A 635 13.02 -1.91 4.68
N ASP A 636 14.26 -2.33 4.42
CA ASP A 636 14.59 -3.53 3.67
C ASP A 636 15.96 -4.10 4.04
N VAL A 637 16.24 -5.31 3.57
CA VAL A 637 17.56 -5.96 3.66
C VAL A 637 18.10 -6.12 2.24
N ARG A 638 19.33 -5.67 1.99
CA ARG A 638 19.95 -5.63 0.66
C ARG A 638 21.26 -6.39 0.62
N MET A 639 21.70 -6.72 -0.59
CA MET A 639 22.97 -7.35 -0.85
C MET A 639 23.79 -6.57 -1.87
N ILE A 640 25.10 -6.48 -1.64
CA ILE A 640 26.08 -5.99 -2.61
C ILE A 640 27.05 -7.14 -2.92
N SER A 641 27.20 -7.47 -4.20
CA SER A 641 28.26 -8.36 -4.66
C SER A 641 29.60 -7.63 -4.63
N LEU A 642 30.62 -8.28 -4.06
CA LEU A 642 32.00 -7.76 -4.04
C LEU A 642 32.85 -8.26 -5.21
N ASP A 643 32.31 -9.17 -6.02
CA ASP A 643 33.01 -9.76 -7.17
C ASP A 643 32.97 -8.85 -8.41
N ILE A 644 32.20 -7.76 -8.36
CA ILE A 644 32.02 -6.77 -9.43
C ILE A 644 32.48 -5.37 -8.96
N PRO A 645 33.15 -4.59 -9.84
CA PRO A 645 33.80 -3.34 -9.45
C PRO A 645 32.82 -2.19 -9.16
N TYR A 646 31.59 -2.26 -9.65
CA TYR A 646 30.59 -1.20 -9.52
C TYR A 646 29.67 -1.36 -8.29
N PHE A 647 29.91 -2.38 -7.46
CA PHE A 647 29.25 -2.61 -6.16
C PHE A 647 27.74 -2.37 -6.18
N ALA A 648 27.05 -2.87 -7.22
CA ALA A 648 25.60 -2.69 -7.33
C ALA A 648 24.89 -3.39 -6.17
N ASP A 649 23.96 -2.66 -5.56
CA ASP A 649 23.00 -3.20 -4.61
C ASP A 649 21.83 -3.83 -5.37
N VAL A 650 21.79 -5.16 -5.37
CA VAL A 650 20.81 -5.94 -6.11
C VAL A 650 19.99 -6.74 -5.12
N VAL A 651 18.66 -6.70 -5.29
CA VAL A 651 17.79 -7.74 -4.76
C VAL A 651 17.87 -8.90 -5.75
N LEU A 652 18.67 -9.93 -5.43
CA LEU A 652 18.84 -11.08 -6.32
C LEU A 652 17.54 -11.89 -6.36
N GLU A 653 16.73 -11.64 -7.39
CA GLU A 653 15.60 -12.48 -7.69
C GLU A 653 16.04 -13.76 -8.41
N TYR A 654 15.50 -14.87 -7.90
CA TYR A 654 15.31 -16.11 -8.64
C TYR A 654 16.55 -16.90 -9.06
N PHE A 655 17.21 -17.58 -8.11
CA PHE A 655 17.93 -18.82 -8.42
C PHE A 655 17.74 -19.87 -7.32
N HIS A 656 17.37 -21.09 -7.74
CA HIS A 656 17.44 -22.29 -6.91
C HIS A 656 18.90 -22.59 -6.58
N ALA A 657 19.39 -22.06 -5.47
CA ALA A 657 20.66 -22.46 -4.87
C ALA A 657 20.41 -23.05 -3.47
N PRO A 658 21.00 -24.20 -3.13
CA PRO A 658 20.85 -24.79 -1.81
C PRO A 658 21.63 -24.01 -0.74
N ALA A 659 20.93 -23.75 0.38
CA ALA A 659 21.41 -23.46 1.73
C ALA A 659 22.10 -22.10 2.05
N GLY A 660 21.29 -21.08 2.36
CA GLY A 660 21.70 -19.92 3.16
C GLY A 660 20.49 -19.09 3.61
N LYS A 661 20.25 -18.99 4.93
CA LYS A 661 19.19 -18.15 5.52
C LYS A 661 19.79 -16.87 6.11
N VAL A 662 19.13 -15.74 5.87
CA VAL A 662 19.41 -14.45 6.50
C VAL A 662 18.51 -14.30 7.72
N TYR A 663 19.08 -13.83 8.83
CA TYR A 663 18.36 -13.58 10.08
C TYR A 663 18.45 -12.09 10.38
N TRP A 664 17.35 -11.48 10.76
CA TRP A 664 17.31 -10.07 11.15
C TRP A 664 16.33 -9.87 12.30
N SER A 665 16.50 -8.76 13.00
CA SER A 665 15.62 -8.32 14.07
C SER A 665 14.91 -7.02 13.66
N ASP A 666 13.65 -6.90 14.08
CA ASP A 666 12.85 -5.69 13.89
C ASP A 666 12.33 -5.22 15.25
N SER A 667 12.85 -4.07 15.70
CA SER A 667 12.49 -3.47 16.99
C SER A 667 11.10 -2.80 16.96
N THR A 668 10.55 -2.47 15.80
CA THR A 668 9.20 -1.90 15.67
C THR A 668 8.14 -2.99 15.73
N LEU A 669 8.36 -4.09 15.01
CA LEU A 669 7.48 -5.26 15.03
C LEU A 669 7.72 -6.14 16.26
N LYS A 670 8.86 -5.97 16.94
CA LYS A 670 9.31 -6.76 18.10
C LYS A 670 9.48 -8.24 17.77
N LYS A 671 10.14 -8.52 16.65
CA LYS A 671 10.31 -9.87 16.11
C LYS A 671 11.75 -10.13 15.67
N ILE A 672 12.14 -11.39 15.68
CA ILE A 672 13.30 -11.90 14.95
C ILE A 672 12.77 -12.83 13.88
N SER A 673 13.15 -12.55 12.64
CA SER A 673 12.66 -13.26 11.45
C SER A 673 13.84 -13.80 10.64
N ARG A 674 13.54 -14.77 9.78
CA ARG A 674 14.51 -15.30 8.82
C ARG A 674 13.87 -15.58 7.48
N ALA A 675 14.67 -15.54 6.43
CA ALA A 675 14.27 -15.89 5.08
C ALA A 675 15.46 -16.48 4.32
N ASN A 676 15.18 -17.13 3.19
CA ASN A 676 16.22 -17.49 2.25
C ASN A 676 16.83 -16.23 1.62
N ILE A 677 18.05 -16.37 1.10
CA ILE A 677 18.79 -15.24 0.53
C ILE A 677 18.11 -14.55 -0.66
N ASN A 678 17.18 -15.24 -1.32
CA ASN A 678 16.34 -14.74 -2.41
C ASN A 678 15.01 -14.12 -1.92
N GLY A 679 14.84 -13.94 -0.60
CA GLY A 679 13.62 -13.42 0.02
C GLY A 679 12.50 -14.44 0.24
N THR A 680 12.63 -15.68 -0.24
CA THR A 680 11.59 -16.72 -0.08
C THR A 680 11.61 -17.38 1.31
N GLU A 681 10.55 -18.10 1.68
CA GLU A 681 10.41 -18.78 2.99
C GLU A 681 10.57 -17.83 4.20
N HIS A 682 9.96 -16.66 4.14
CA HIS A 682 9.90 -15.75 5.27
C HIS A 682 9.17 -16.40 6.46
N GLU A 683 9.83 -16.45 7.61
CA GLU A 683 9.27 -16.99 8.85
C GLU A 683 9.71 -16.17 10.07
N ASP A 684 8.76 -15.88 10.97
CA ASP A 684 9.01 -15.26 12.26
C ASP A 684 9.42 -16.35 13.26
N ILE A 685 10.67 -16.32 13.74
CA ILE A 685 11.19 -17.35 14.67
C ILE A 685 10.98 -16.97 16.13
N ILE A 686 11.00 -15.68 16.47
CA ILE A 686 10.68 -15.17 17.81
C ILE A 686 9.72 -13.99 17.64
N SER A 687 8.52 -14.11 18.20
CA SER A 687 7.46 -13.09 18.08
C SER A 687 6.98 -12.52 19.41
N THR A 688 7.51 -13.01 20.53
CA THR A 688 7.09 -12.62 21.88
C THR A 688 8.28 -12.31 22.75
N GLY A 689 8.14 -11.38 23.69
CA GLY A 689 9.18 -11.09 24.68
C GLY A 689 10.42 -10.42 24.14
N LEU A 690 10.27 -9.64 23.07
CA LEU A 690 11.28 -8.73 22.56
C LEU A 690 10.78 -7.30 22.75
N MET A 691 11.69 -6.39 23.10
CA MET A 691 11.38 -4.96 23.18
C MET A 691 12.18 -4.16 22.17
N THR A 692 13.51 -4.12 22.29
CA THR A 692 14.40 -3.43 21.34
C THR A 692 15.66 -4.26 21.14
N THR A 693 15.63 -5.08 20.11
CA THR A 693 16.72 -6.00 19.73
C THR A 693 17.72 -5.31 18.82
N ASP A 694 18.82 -4.84 19.41
CA ASP A 694 19.81 -4.00 18.74
C ASP A 694 20.96 -4.80 18.11
N GLY A 695 21.25 -6.02 18.60
CA GLY A 695 22.32 -6.87 18.09
C GLY A 695 21.94 -8.33 17.98
N LEU A 696 22.46 -8.99 16.94
CA LEU A 696 22.16 -10.36 16.59
C LEU A 696 23.42 -11.09 16.13
N ALA A 697 23.67 -12.28 16.64
CA ALA A 697 24.77 -13.12 16.19
C ALA A 697 24.35 -14.58 16.03
N VAL A 698 24.82 -15.21 14.94
CA VAL A 698 24.45 -16.57 14.57
C VAL A 698 25.64 -17.51 14.72
N ASP A 699 25.48 -18.58 15.50
CA ASP A 699 26.39 -19.72 15.52
C ASP A 699 25.92 -20.77 14.50
N SER A 700 26.46 -20.68 13.29
CA SER A 700 26.13 -21.58 12.19
C SER A 700 26.54 -23.04 12.45
N VAL A 701 27.55 -23.26 13.31
CA VAL A 701 28.06 -24.61 13.60
C VAL A 701 27.30 -25.26 14.76
N GLY A 702 27.06 -24.53 15.85
CA GLY A 702 26.24 -24.96 17.00
C GLY A 702 24.73 -24.91 16.75
N ARG A 703 24.31 -24.30 15.63
CA ARG A 703 22.93 -24.05 15.24
C ARG A 703 22.15 -23.30 16.32
N LYS A 704 22.72 -22.17 16.76
CA LYS A 704 22.15 -21.28 17.78
C LYS A 704 22.13 -19.84 17.28
N ILE A 705 21.19 -19.06 17.81
CA ILE A 705 21.09 -17.62 17.59
C ILE A 705 21.15 -16.92 18.95
N TYR A 706 21.93 -15.85 19.01
CA TYR A 706 22.15 -15.03 20.19
C TYR A 706 21.73 -13.61 19.87
N TRP A 707 21.07 -12.94 20.83
CA TRP A 707 20.69 -11.54 20.65
C TRP A 707 20.79 -10.76 21.96
N THR A 708 20.94 -9.46 21.80
CA THR A 708 20.92 -8.45 22.85
C THR A 708 19.59 -7.70 22.76
N ASP A 709 18.86 -7.60 23.86
CA ASP A 709 17.65 -6.78 23.94
C ASP A 709 17.88 -5.64 24.95
N THR A 710 18.05 -4.43 24.42
CA THR A 710 18.24 -3.20 25.20
C THR A 710 17.02 -2.88 26.05
N GLY A 711 15.81 -3.22 25.58
CA GLY A 711 14.57 -2.83 26.24
C GLY A 711 14.27 -3.72 27.45
N THR A 712 14.72 -4.98 27.42
CA THR A 712 14.63 -5.88 28.58
C THR A 712 15.95 -6.00 29.37
N ASN A 713 17.04 -5.40 28.88
CA ASN A 713 18.40 -5.53 29.42
C ASN A 713 18.82 -7.00 29.61
N ARG A 714 18.62 -7.82 28.57
CA ARG A 714 18.92 -9.26 28.59
C ARG A 714 19.71 -9.68 27.35
N ILE A 715 20.57 -10.67 27.54
CA ILE A 715 21.20 -11.44 26.47
C ILE A 715 20.64 -12.84 26.50
N GLU A 716 20.17 -13.31 25.34
CA GLU A 716 19.43 -14.55 25.23
C GLU A 716 19.93 -15.42 24.08
N VAL A 717 19.61 -16.71 24.15
CA VAL A 717 19.97 -17.71 23.15
C VAL A 717 18.80 -18.62 22.84
N ALA A 718 18.69 -19.03 21.58
CA ALA A 718 17.76 -20.05 21.12
C ALA A 718 18.38 -20.91 20.02
N ASN A 719 17.70 -21.99 19.62
CA ASN A 719 17.99 -22.67 18.37
C ASN A 719 17.69 -21.76 17.17
N LEU A 720 18.24 -22.07 15.99
CA LEU A 720 17.99 -21.30 14.77
C LEU A 720 16.51 -21.20 14.35
N ASN A 721 15.65 -22.08 14.86
CA ASN A 721 14.19 -22.03 14.65
C ASN A 721 13.43 -21.31 15.78
N GLY A 722 14.13 -20.65 16.70
CA GLY A 722 13.54 -19.96 17.86
C GLY A 722 13.20 -20.85 19.06
N SER A 723 13.30 -22.17 18.93
CA SER A 723 13.00 -23.11 20.02
C SER A 723 14.05 -23.09 21.15
N MET A 724 13.66 -23.56 22.33
CA MET A 724 14.53 -23.73 23.50
C MET A 724 15.19 -22.43 23.96
N ARG A 725 14.42 -21.35 24.05
CA ARG A 725 14.89 -20.02 24.47
C ARG A 725 15.41 -20.04 25.91
N LYS A 726 16.58 -19.41 26.13
CA LYS A 726 17.21 -19.28 27.44
C LYS A 726 17.81 -17.88 27.62
N VAL A 727 17.55 -17.26 28.77
CA VAL A 727 18.21 -16.04 29.23
C VAL A 727 19.59 -16.41 29.79
N LEU A 728 20.65 -15.80 29.24
CA LEU A 728 22.04 -16.04 29.65
C LEU A 728 22.53 -14.99 30.65
N VAL A 729 22.28 -13.71 30.35
CA VAL A 729 22.75 -12.59 31.16
C VAL A 729 21.61 -11.59 31.33
N TRP A 730 21.33 -11.19 32.57
CA TRP A 730 20.25 -10.24 32.90
C TRP A 730 20.61 -9.27 34.04
N GLN A 731 21.73 -9.52 34.74
CA GLN A 731 22.20 -8.67 35.85
C GLN A 731 23.30 -7.74 35.36
N ASN A 732 23.38 -6.51 35.87
CA ASN A 732 24.42 -5.54 35.54
C ASN A 732 24.61 -5.33 34.03
N LEU A 733 23.53 -5.39 33.25
CA LEU A 733 23.50 -4.98 31.85
C LEU A 733 22.80 -3.65 31.76
N ASP A 734 23.38 -2.73 30.99
CA ASP A 734 22.79 -1.42 30.77
C ASP A 734 22.88 -1.07 29.29
N SER A 735 21.75 -1.23 28.60
CA SER A 735 21.61 -1.00 27.16
C SER A 735 22.63 -1.80 26.33
N PRO A 736 22.61 -3.14 26.40
CA PRO A 736 23.46 -3.98 25.55
C PRO A 736 23.10 -3.78 24.07
N ARG A 737 24.11 -3.68 23.19
CA ARG A 737 23.94 -3.40 21.76
C ARG A 737 24.65 -4.44 20.89
N ALA A 738 25.93 -4.29 20.60
CA ALA A 738 26.61 -5.18 19.65
C ALA A 738 26.92 -6.54 20.28
N ILE A 739 26.88 -7.62 19.51
CA ILE A 739 27.27 -8.95 19.96
C ILE A 739 28.04 -9.68 18.86
N ALA A 740 29.17 -10.30 19.22
CA ALA A 740 30.01 -11.07 18.31
C ALA A 740 30.43 -12.40 18.96
N LEU A 741 30.46 -13.47 18.16
CA LEU A 741 30.72 -14.83 18.64
C LEU A 741 32.05 -15.36 18.11
N PHE A 742 32.80 -16.00 19.00
CA PHE A 742 33.96 -16.82 18.66
C PHE A 742 33.71 -18.28 19.07
N HIS A 743 32.86 -18.96 18.28
CA HIS A 743 32.34 -20.29 18.60
C HIS A 743 33.42 -21.40 18.69
N GLU A 744 34.58 -21.25 18.03
CA GLU A 744 35.68 -22.23 18.11
C GLU A 744 36.36 -22.22 19.50
N MET A 745 36.45 -21.03 20.11
CA MET A 745 37.00 -20.83 21.45
C MET A 745 35.92 -20.86 22.54
N GLY A 746 34.64 -20.77 22.17
CA GLY A 746 33.50 -20.78 23.09
C GLY A 746 33.28 -19.46 23.82
N TYR A 747 33.69 -18.32 23.22
CA TYR A 747 33.49 -16.98 23.78
C TYR A 747 32.41 -16.20 23.04
N MET A 748 31.68 -15.38 23.79
CA MET A 748 30.84 -14.31 23.27
C MET A 748 31.32 -12.96 23.82
N TYR A 749 31.26 -11.96 22.96
CA TYR A 749 31.64 -10.58 23.25
C TYR A 749 30.45 -9.68 22.98
N TRP A 750 30.23 -8.69 23.83
CA TRP A 750 29.20 -7.69 23.60
C TRP A 750 29.60 -6.33 24.15
N THR A 751 28.86 -5.31 23.72
CA THR A 751 29.05 -3.94 24.16
C THR A 751 27.79 -3.39 24.82
N ASP A 752 28.00 -2.60 25.87
CA ASP A 752 26.98 -1.83 26.56
C ASP A 752 27.30 -0.34 26.36
N TRP A 753 26.28 0.49 26.15
CA TRP A 753 26.44 1.93 25.90
C TRP A 753 25.63 2.82 26.85
N GLY A 754 25.03 2.25 27.91
CA GLY A 754 24.28 2.99 28.91
C GLY A 754 25.16 3.95 29.75
N GLU A 755 24.81 4.17 31.02
CA GLU A 755 25.53 5.13 31.88
C GLU A 755 27.03 4.80 32.01
N HIS A 756 27.37 3.51 31.97
CA HIS A 756 28.74 3.01 32.09
C HIS A 756 29.09 2.13 30.90
N ALA A 757 29.46 2.76 29.78
CA ALA A 757 29.83 2.07 28.56
C ALA A 757 30.99 1.09 28.79
N LYS A 758 30.81 -0.15 28.36
CA LYS A 758 31.77 -1.23 28.60
C LYS A 758 31.72 -2.28 27.49
N LEU A 759 32.85 -2.95 27.29
CA LEU A 759 32.99 -4.11 26.44
C LEU A 759 33.26 -5.31 27.34
N GLU A 760 32.41 -6.33 27.22
CA GLU A 760 32.45 -7.52 28.07
C GLU A 760 32.65 -8.80 27.26
N ARG A 761 33.16 -9.82 27.94
CA ARG A 761 33.32 -11.17 27.42
C ARG A 761 32.79 -12.18 28.43
N SER A 762 32.16 -13.23 27.94
CA SER A 762 31.87 -14.43 28.72
C SER A 762 32.03 -15.68 27.87
N SER A 763 31.93 -16.84 28.51
CA SER A 763 31.64 -18.09 27.82
C SER A 763 30.25 -18.01 27.14
N MET A 764 30.01 -18.80 26.09
CA MET A 764 28.74 -18.77 25.34
C MET A 764 27.53 -19.32 26.14
N ASP A 765 27.74 -19.81 27.36
CA ASP A 765 26.70 -20.14 28.34
C ASP A 765 26.46 -19.07 29.40
N GLY A 766 27.17 -17.93 29.32
CA GLY A 766 27.08 -16.82 30.26
C GLY A 766 28.02 -16.94 31.48
N SER A 767 28.79 -18.03 31.62
CA SER A 767 29.77 -18.16 32.72
C SER A 767 31.03 -17.34 32.46
N ASP A 768 31.83 -17.12 33.51
CA ASP A 768 33.16 -16.49 33.41
C ASP A 768 33.12 -15.09 32.78
N ARG A 769 32.07 -14.32 33.11
CA ARG A 769 31.89 -12.94 32.63
C ARG A 769 32.99 -12.02 33.18
N VAL A 770 33.65 -11.30 32.28
CA VAL A 770 34.73 -10.36 32.56
C VAL A 770 34.53 -9.08 31.74
N VAL A 771 34.74 -7.93 32.37
CA VAL A 771 34.82 -6.63 31.69
C VAL A 771 36.21 -6.47 31.10
N LEU A 772 36.31 -6.28 29.78
CA LEU A 772 37.58 -6.12 29.07
C LEU A 772 38.02 -4.66 28.98
N ILE A 773 37.09 -3.78 28.60
CA ILE A 773 37.33 -2.35 28.40
C ILE A 773 36.16 -1.58 29.03
N ASN A 774 36.46 -0.55 29.81
CA ASN A 774 35.47 0.29 30.49
C ASN A 774 35.87 1.78 30.51
N ASN A 775 36.86 2.17 29.71
CA ASN A 775 37.40 3.52 29.66
C ASN A 775 37.46 4.02 28.21
N ASN A 776 37.23 5.32 28.01
CA ASN A 776 37.19 5.94 26.68
C ASN A 776 36.29 5.17 25.69
N LEU A 777 35.12 4.74 26.18
CA LEU A 777 34.03 4.19 25.36
C LEU A 777 32.86 5.16 25.51
N GLY A 778 32.21 5.48 24.40
CA GLY A 778 30.96 6.22 24.39
C GLY A 778 29.87 5.35 23.81
N TRP A 779 29.77 5.26 22.48
CA TRP A 779 28.74 4.47 21.79
C TRP A 779 29.35 3.38 20.92
N PRO A 780 29.86 2.29 21.53
CA PRO A 780 30.44 1.15 20.82
C PRO A 780 29.34 0.33 20.11
N ASN A 781 28.93 0.80 18.93
CA ASN A 781 27.78 0.27 18.19
C ASN A 781 28.10 -0.99 17.38
N GLY A 782 29.30 -1.07 16.80
CA GLY A 782 29.71 -2.18 15.93
C GLY A 782 30.81 -3.00 16.58
N LEU A 783 30.73 -4.33 16.45
CA LEU A 783 31.70 -5.25 17.06
C LEU A 783 31.98 -6.42 16.12
N ALA A 784 33.26 -6.68 15.85
CA ALA A 784 33.69 -7.79 15.01
C ALA A 784 34.91 -8.51 15.61
N VAL A 785 34.97 -9.83 15.43
CA VAL A 785 36.09 -10.67 15.89
C VAL A 785 36.88 -11.15 14.67
N ASP A 786 38.15 -10.74 14.57
CA ASP A 786 39.08 -11.32 13.62
C ASP A 786 39.64 -12.64 14.15
N ARG A 787 39.07 -13.74 13.66
CA ARG A 787 39.45 -15.10 14.04
C ARG A 787 40.87 -15.46 13.61
N ALA A 788 41.33 -14.94 12.48
CA ALA A 788 42.66 -15.26 11.95
C ALA A 788 43.76 -14.45 12.65
N GLY A 789 43.50 -13.16 12.88
CA GLY A 789 44.41 -12.25 13.58
C GLY A 789 44.36 -12.36 15.10
N SER A 790 43.35 -13.05 15.68
CA SER A 790 43.09 -13.05 17.13
C SER A 790 42.91 -11.64 17.70
N GLN A 791 42.14 -10.81 17.01
CA GLN A 791 41.86 -9.42 17.39
C GLN A 791 40.36 -9.16 17.52
N LEU A 792 40.02 -8.22 18.39
CA LEU A 792 38.68 -7.67 18.56
C LEU A 792 38.65 -6.24 18.03
N LEU A 793 37.74 -5.95 17.12
CA LEU A 793 37.55 -4.63 16.52
C LEU A 793 36.18 -4.09 16.91
N TRP A 794 36.10 -2.81 17.26
CA TRP A 794 34.82 -2.14 17.51
C TRP A 794 34.80 -0.75 16.91
N ALA A 795 33.59 -0.30 16.59
CA ALA A 795 33.31 1.01 16.08
C ALA A 795 32.53 1.82 17.12
N ASP A 796 33.09 2.95 17.52
CA ASP A 796 32.48 3.84 18.51
C ASP A 796 32.03 5.15 17.86
N ALA A 797 30.72 5.37 17.88
CA ALA A 797 30.08 6.50 17.21
C ALA A 797 30.16 7.81 18.00
N HIS A 798 30.43 7.76 19.30
CA HIS A 798 30.56 8.96 20.12
C HIS A 798 31.99 9.47 20.11
N THR A 799 32.97 8.57 20.13
CA THR A 799 34.39 8.94 20.05
C THR A 799 34.90 9.08 18.62
N GLU A 800 34.04 8.79 17.62
CA GLU A 800 34.31 8.91 16.18
C GLU A 800 35.54 8.09 15.72
N ARG A 801 35.70 6.88 16.26
CA ARG A 801 36.87 6.02 16.04
C ARG A 801 36.50 4.56 15.82
N ILE A 802 37.28 3.89 14.97
CA ILE A 802 37.34 2.43 14.90
C ILE A 802 38.64 1.98 15.57
N GLU A 803 38.53 1.09 16.54
CA GLU A 803 39.65 0.63 17.36
C GLU A 803 39.77 -0.90 17.32
N ALA A 804 40.97 -1.38 17.63
CA ALA A 804 41.30 -2.79 17.71
C ALA A 804 42.08 -3.10 18.99
N SER A 805 41.91 -4.31 19.50
CA SER A 805 42.69 -4.87 20.62
C SER A 805 42.86 -6.38 20.46
N ASP A 806 43.69 -7.00 21.30
CA ASP A 806 43.73 -8.45 21.41
C ASP A 806 42.43 -8.99 22.06
N LEU A 807 42.15 -10.29 21.95
CA LEU A 807 40.94 -10.93 22.52
C LEU A 807 40.76 -10.81 24.04
N ASN A 808 41.78 -10.33 24.76
CA ASN A 808 41.77 -10.04 26.19
C ASN A 808 41.68 -8.54 26.52
N GLY A 809 41.50 -7.66 25.52
CA GLY A 809 41.45 -6.20 25.69
C GLY A 809 42.82 -5.53 25.86
N SER A 810 43.92 -6.29 25.69
CA SER A 810 45.29 -5.75 25.71
C SER A 810 45.68 -5.18 24.34
N ASN A 811 46.74 -4.37 24.28
CA ASN A 811 47.27 -3.79 23.02
C ASN A 811 46.23 -2.99 22.20
N ARG A 812 45.38 -2.21 22.88
CA ARG A 812 44.40 -1.31 22.25
C ARG A 812 45.09 -0.26 21.36
N ARG A 813 44.63 -0.14 20.12
CA ARG A 813 45.08 0.85 19.13
C ARG A 813 43.90 1.37 18.31
N THR A 814 44.00 2.62 17.84
CA THR A 814 43.03 3.20 16.90
C THR A 814 43.44 2.88 15.47
N LEU A 815 42.49 2.40 14.66
CA LEU A 815 42.71 2.05 13.25
C LEU A 815 42.30 3.20 12.32
N VAL A 816 41.07 3.71 12.47
CA VAL A 816 40.53 4.77 11.60
C VAL A 816 39.94 5.88 12.45
N SER A 817 40.32 7.12 12.13
CA SER A 817 39.83 8.34 12.76
C SER A 817 40.04 9.52 11.79
N PRO A 818 39.06 10.43 11.63
CA PRO A 818 37.71 10.38 12.19
C PRO A 818 36.76 9.47 11.37
N VAL A 819 35.79 8.85 12.06
CA VAL A 819 34.60 8.24 11.45
C VAL A 819 33.36 8.94 12.00
N GLN A 820 32.40 9.35 11.16
CA GLN A 820 31.36 10.29 11.59
C GLN A 820 30.35 9.63 12.54
N HIS A 821 29.73 8.53 12.12
CA HIS A 821 28.75 7.84 12.96
C HIS A 821 28.62 6.36 12.58
N PRO A 822 29.64 5.54 12.85
CA PRO A 822 29.62 4.13 12.49
C PRO A 822 28.60 3.34 13.31
N TYR A 823 27.90 2.39 12.67
CA TYR A 823 26.94 1.51 13.33
C TYR A 823 27.33 0.04 13.21
N GLY A 824 27.14 -0.56 12.04
CA GLY A 824 27.53 -1.95 11.78
C GLY A 824 29.02 -2.05 11.41
N LEU A 825 29.67 -3.16 11.79
CA LEU A 825 31.07 -3.42 11.51
C LEU A 825 31.29 -4.90 11.20
N THR A 826 31.92 -5.21 10.08
CA THR A 826 32.17 -6.59 9.65
C THR A 826 33.51 -6.72 8.92
N LEU A 827 34.00 -7.96 8.79
CA LEU A 827 35.34 -8.27 8.29
C LEU A 827 35.28 -9.31 7.17
N LEU A 828 36.04 -9.10 6.10
CA LEU A 828 36.19 -10.06 5.01
C LEU A 828 37.59 -9.97 4.38
N GLY A 829 38.32 -11.09 4.42
CA GLY A 829 39.68 -11.16 3.91
C GLY A 829 40.61 -10.13 4.60
N PRO A 830 41.33 -9.28 3.84
CA PRO A 830 42.18 -8.23 4.38
C PRO A 830 41.44 -6.92 4.71
N HIS A 831 40.12 -6.85 4.47
CA HIS A 831 39.36 -5.61 4.57
C HIS A 831 38.35 -5.64 5.73
N MET A 832 38.06 -4.46 6.26
CA MET A 832 36.94 -4.20 7.15
C MET A 832 35.92 -3.29 6.47
N TYR A 833 34.64 -3.48 6.80
CA TYR A 833 33.52 -2.73 6.24
C TYR A 833 32.64 -2.21 7.37
N TRP A 834 32.17 -0.98 7.25
CA TRP A 834 31.25 -0.39 8.22
C TRP A 834 30.18 0.46 7.55
N THR A 835 29.02 0.54 8.19
CA THR A 835 27.93 1.45 7.83
C THR A 835 28.06 2.74 8.62
N ASP A 836 27.83 3.88 7.98
CA ASP A 836 27.87 5.19 8.62
C ASP A 836 26.56 5.95 8.41
N TRP A 837 25.92 6.35 9.53
CA TRP A 837 24.58 6.95 9.53
C TRP A 837 24.56 8.39 9.01
N GLN A 838 25.63 9.15 9.27
CA GLN A 838 25.68 10.57 8.93
C GLN A 838 26.02 10.76 7.45
N SER A 839 27.01 10.02 6.95
CA SER A 839 27.38 10.01 5.54
C SER A 839 26.46 9.15 4.67
N ARG A 840 25.55 8.38 5.28
CA ARG A 840 24.58 7.50 4.59
C ARG A 840 25.26 6.56 3.60
N SER A 841 26.38 5.97 4.03
CA SER A 841 27.24 5.20 3.15
C SER A 841 27.90 4.00 3.82
N ILE A 842 28.32 3.05 2.99
CA ILE A 842 29.14 1.90 3.37
C ILE A 842 30.57 2.20 2.96
N HIS A 843 31.50 2.06 3.90
CA HIS A 843 32.92 2.28 3.69
C HIS A 843 33.71 0.98 3.83
N ARG A 844 34.89 0.94 3.21
CA ARG A 844 35.87 -0.15 3.30
C ARG A 844 37.25 0.42 3.62
N ALA A 845 38.00 -0.25 4.50
CA ALA A 845 39.42 0.03 4.75
C ALA A 845 40.20 -1.27 5.01
N ASP A 846 41.53 -1.19 5.02
CA ASP A 846 42.40 -2.30 5.40
C ASP A 846 42.27 -2.61 6.90
N LYS A 847 42.01 -3.87 7.26
CA LYS A 847 41.69 -4.24 8.66
C LYS A 847 42.86 -4.07 9.64
N ASP A 848 44.10 -4.22 9.16
CA ASP A 848 45.30 -4.23 10.00
C ASP A 848 45.89 -2.83 10.20
N THR A 849 45.76 -1.96 9.20
CA THR A 849 46.38 -0.62 9.15
C THR A 849 45.36 0.52 9.20
N GLY A 850 44.11 0.29 8.81
CA GLY A 850 43.11 1.35 8.60
C GLY A 850 43.34 2.20 7.34
N ALA A 851 44.27 1.80 6.45
CA ALA A 851 44.58 2.52 5.22
C ALA A 851 43.57 2.20 4.09
N ASN A 852 43.70 2.89 2.95
CA ASN A 852 42.92 2.66 1.72
C ASN A 852 41.40 2.76 1.90
N THR A 853 40.95 3.75 2.65
CA THR A 853 39.53 4.01 2.85
C THR A 853 38.85 4.39 1.54
N ILE A 854 37.86 3.59 1.11
CA ILE A 854 37.00 3.89 -0.03
C ILE A 854 35.53 3.85 0.40
N THR A 855 34.69 4.63 -0.27
CA THR A 855 33.24 4.51 -0.17
C THR A 855 32.76 3.46 -1.17
N VAL A 856 32.20 2.36 -0.66
CA VAL A 856 31.66 1.26 -1.48
C VAL A 856 30.33 1.68 -2.10
N ARG A 857 29.47 2.31 -1.29
CA ARG A 857 28.15 2.79 -1.74
C ARG A 857 27.72 4.00 -0.91
N SER A 858 27.19 5.03 -1.57
CA SER A 858 26.63 6.24 -0.97
C SER A 858 25.11 6.31 -1.19
N ASN A 859 24.45 7.34 -0.64
CA ASN A 859 23.02 7.60 -0.77
C ASN A 859 22.11 6.46 -0.26
N LEU A 860 22.53 5.80 0.82
CA LEU A 860 21.73 4.76 1.48
C LEU A 860 21.09 5.31 2.76
N PRO A 861 19.86 5.85 2.72
CA PRO A 861 19.18 6.34 3.91
C PRO A 861 18.79 5.18 4.84
N GLY A 862 18.85 5.42 6.14
CA GLY A 862 18.40 4.44 7.14
C GLY A 862 19.25 3.17 7.20
N LEU A 863 20.53 3.22 6.82
CA LEU A 863 21.47 2.12 7.04
C LEU A 863 21.50 1.69 8.51
N MET A 864 21.55 0.39 8.77
CA MET A 864 21.64 -0.21 10.09
C MET A 864 22.91 -1.07 10.15
N ASP A 865 22.77 -2.39 10.32
CA ASP A 865 23.90 -3.30 10.46
C ASP A 865 24.36 -3.90 9.11
N ILE A 866 25.58 -4.45 9.09
CA ILE A 866 26.21 -5.05 7.91
C ILE A 866 26.98 -6.31 8.27
N GLN A 867 26.86 -7.33 7.44
CA GLN A 867 27.55 -8.61 7.57
C GLN A 867 28.16 -9.05 6.25
N ALA A 868 29.47 -9.30 6.26
CA ALA A 868 30.16 -9.88 5.12
C ALA A 868 30.08 -11.42 5.16
N VAL A 869 29.92 -12.03 3.98
CA VAL A 869 29.78 -13.48 3.82
C VAL A 869 30.73 -13.97 2.73
N ASP A 870 31.47 -15.03 3.05
CA ASP A 870 32.30 -15.81 2.16
C ASP A 870 31.70 -17.22 2.04
N ARG A 871 31.18 -17.59 0.86
CA ARG A 871 30.59 -18.92 0.62
C ARG A 871 31.63 -20.02 0.46
N ALA A 872 32.84 -19.69 0.02
CA ALA A 872 33.91 -20.65 -0.20
C ALA A 872 34.58 -21.08 1.11
N ARG A 873 34.42 -20.30 2.18
CA ARG A 873 34.98 -20.60 3.49
C ARG A 873 34.28 -21.79 4.16
N ALA A 874 35.07 -22.83 4.46
CA ALA A 874 34.59 -23.99 5.21
C ALA A 874 34.06 -23.58 6.59
N LEU A 875 32.91 -24.12 6.98
CA LEU A 875 32.36 -23.97 8.33
C LEU A 875 33.37 -24.50 9.35
N GLY A 876 33.73 -23.67 10.33
CA GLY A 876 34.65 -24.04 11.40
C GLY A 876 34.14 -25.20 12.26
N PHE A 877 34.95 -25.64 13.23
CA PHE A 877 34.57 -26.73 14.13
C PHE A 877 33.99 -26.20 15.44
N ASN A 878 32.85 -26.76 15.87
CA ASN A 878 32.26 -26.55 17.19
C ASN A 878 31.96 -27.93 17.79
N LYS A 879 32.31 -28.15 19.07
CA LYS A 879 32.04 -29.39 19.81
C LYS A 879 30.53 -29.69 19.91
N CYS A 880 29.68 -28.67 19.83
CA CYS A 880 28.21 -28.81 19.78
C CYS A 880 27.66 -29.22 18.39
N GLY A 881 28.46 -29.14 17.33
CA GLY A 881 28.00 -29.39 15.95
C GLY A 881 27.62 -30.86 15.66
N ARG A 882 28.20 -31.82 16.39
CA ARG A 882 27.85 -33.26 16.28
C ARG A 882 26.88 -33.66 17.38
N ARG A 883 25.68 -34.14 17.00
CA ARG A 883 24.61 -34.61 17.92
C ARG A 883 24.31 -33.63 19.09
N ASN A 884 24.35 -32.31 18.83
CA ASN A 884 24.12 -31.26 19.85
C ASN A 884 24.99 -31.45 21.11
N GLY A 885 26.23 -31.92 20.97
CA GLY A 885 27.13 -32.21 22.10
C GLY A 885 26.63 -33.27 23.09
N GLY A 886 25.59 -34.05 22.74
CA GLY A 886 24.93 -34.99 23.65
C GLY A 886 23.89 -34.34 24.58
N CYS A 887 23.56 -33.07 24.39
CA CYS A 887 22.55 -32.34 25.15
C CYS A 887 21.16 -32.55 24.56
N SER A 888 20.15 -32.68 25.42
CA SER A 888 18.75 -32.81 25.02
C SER A 888 18.18 -31.54 24.38
N HIS A 889 18.55 -30.36 24.90
CA HIS A 889 17.98 -29.06 24.50
C HIS A 889 19.05 -28.14 23.90
N LEU A 890 19.78 -27.36 24.72
CA LEU A 890 20.84 -26.48 24.26
C LEU A 890 22.23 -27.06 24.58
N CYS A 891 23.14 -26.96 23.61
CA CYS A 891 24.57 -27.15 23.83
C CYS A 891 25.26 -25.81 23.61
N LEU A 892 25.95 -25.33 24.63
CA LEU A 892 26.64 -24.05 24.65
C LEU A 892 28.13 -24.32 24.88
N PRO A 893 29.02 -23.93 23.95
CA PRO A 893 30.45 -24.18 24.10
C PRO A 893 31.06 -23.28 25.16
N ARG A 894 31.97 -23.86 25.96
CA ARG A 894 32.84 -23.17 26.92
C ARG A 894 34.30 -23.44 26.51
N HIS A 895 35.23 -22.65 27.04
CA HIS A 895 36.66 -22.92 26.83
C HIS A 895 37.00 -24.37 27.21
N ASN A 896 37.39 -25.17 26.23
CA ASN A 896 37.70 -26.61 26.32
C ASN A 896 36.58 -27.57 26.76
N VAL A 897 35.38 -27.12 27.15
CA VAL A 897 34.27 -27.99 27.64
C VAL A 897 32.94 -27.60 26.97
N THR A 898 31.96 -28.51 26.90
CA THR A 898 30.59 -28.18 26.45
C THR A 898 29.64 -28.18 27.64
N SER A 899 28.76 -27.17 27.72
CA SER A 899 27.72 -27.04 28.74
C SER A 899 26.36 -27.34 28.16
N CYS A 900 25.61 -28.26 28.78
CA CYS A 900 24.21 -28.48 28.43
C CYS A 900 23.31 -27.53 29.23
N ALA A 901 22.40 -26.85 28.54
CA ALA A 901 21.51 -25.89 29.18
C ALA A 901 20.05 -26.16 28.82
N CYS A 902 19.19 -25.95 29.81
CA CYS A 902 17.74 -26.03 29.67
C CYS A 902 17.13 -24.65 29.39
N PRO A 903 15.96 -24.61 28.74
CA PRO A 903 15.17 -23.39 28.60
C PRO A 903 14.97 -22.69 29.94
N THR A 904 14.73 -21.39 29.91
CA THR A 904 14.50 -20.60 31.13
C THR A 904 13.36 -21.21 31.97
N GLY A 905 13.58 -21.30 33.29
CA GLY A 905 12.63 -21.88 34.23
C GLY A 905 12.54 -23.41 34.27
N ILE A 906 13.37 -24.14 33.50
CA ILE A 906 13.42 -25.61 33.50
C ILE A 906 14.73 -26.10 34.13
N LEU A 907 14.61 -27.09 35.03
CA LEU A 907 15.76 -27.71 35.69
C LEU A 907 16.50 -28.71 34.79
N LEU A 908 17.82 -28.75 34.98
CA LEU A 908 18.71 -29.74 34.38
C LEU A 908 18.74 -30.98 35.27
N LYS A 909 18.53 -32.16 34.68
CA LYS A 909 18.54 -33.44 35.39
C LYS A 909 19.94 -33.78 35.91
N SER A 910 19.99 -34.72 36.84
CA SER A 910 21.23 -35.22 37.46
C SER A 910 22.24 -35.84 36.49
N ASP A 911 21.83 -36.18 35.27
CA ASP A 911 22.72 -36.66 34.20
C ASP A 911 23.55 -35.53 33.55
N GLY A 912 23.26 -34.26 33.87
CA GLY A 912 23.93 -33.08 33.33
C GLY A 912 23.71 -32.85 31.83
N ARG A 913 22.72 -33.52 31.21
CA ARG A 913 22.48 -33.49 29.74
C ARG A 913 21.02 -33.35 29.38
N SER A 914 20.13 -33.90 30.18
CA SER A 914 18.69 -33.94 29.95
C SER A 914 17.98 -32.88 30.77
N CYS A 915 16.94 -32.28 30.21
CA CYS A 915 16.09 -31.33 30.93
C CYS A 915 14.80 -31.99 31.40
N ASP A 916 14.18 -31.43 32.43
CA ASP A 916 12.80 -31.72 32.76
C ASP A 916 11.84 -31.14 31.71
N ASN A 917 10.64 -31.69 31.63
CA ASN A 917 9.66 -31.28 30.61
C ASN A 917 8.91 -30.00 31.02
N LEU A 918 8.63 -29.84 32.31
CA LEU A 918 7.88 -28.73 32.90
C LEU A 918 8.41 -28.44 34.31
N PRO A 919 8.29 -27.19 34.80
CA PRO A 919 8.55 -26.89 36.20
C PRO A 919 7.45 -27.51 37.08
N GLU A 920 7.83 -27.93 38.29
CA GLU A 920 6.93 -28.43 39.33
C GLU A 920 6.20 -27.27 40.02
N THR A 921 6.93 -26.20 40.36
CA THR A 921 6.36 -25.04 41.05
C THR A 921 6.58 -23.75 40.25
N PHE A 922 5.51 -23.02 39.99
CA PHE A 922 5.55 -21.81 39.18
C PHE A 922 4.42 -20.83 39.50
N LEU A 923 4.66 -19.55 39.21
CA LEU A 923 3.66 -18.49 39.24
C LEU A 923 3.19 -18.19 37.81
N LEU A 924 1.89 -18.00 37.62
CA LEU A 924 1.28 -17.52 36.37
C LEU A 924 0.68 -16.14 36.59
N PHE A 925 0.89 -15.25 35.63
CA PHE A 925 0.28 -13.91 35.66
C PHE A 925 0.04 -13.38 34.24
N SER A 926 -0.94 -12.49 34.09
CA SER A 926 -1.23 -11.78 32.85
C SER A 926 -0.80 -10.31 32.95
N ASN A 927 -0.55 -9.68 31.79
CA ASN A 927 -0.32 -8.23 31.68
C ASN A 927 -1.22 -7.59 30.60
N ARG A 928 -2.50 -8.03 30.55
CA ARG A 928 -3.50 -7.73 29.50
C ARG A 928 -3.21 -8.35 28.13
N VAL A 929 -1.98 -8.19 27.64
CA VAL A 929 -1.57 -8.57 26.27
C VAL A 929 -0.74 -9.86 26.21
N SER A 930 -0.24 -10.36 27.33
CA SER A 930 0.51 -11.62 27.41
C SER A 930 0.24 -12.34 28.72
N VAL A 931 0.48 -13.66 28.70
CA VAL A 931 0.54 -14.49 29.90
C VAL A 931 1.99 -14.93 30.11
N ARG A 932 2.46 -14.85 31.35
CA ARG A 932 3.83 -15.14 31.73
C ARG A 932 3.89 -16.14 32.87
N ARG A 933 5.00 -16.87 32.94
CA ARG A 933 5.30 -17.86 33.96
C ARG A 933 6.65 -17.58 34.60
N ILE A 934 6.73 -17.59 35.93
CA ILE A 934 8.00 -17.58 36.68
C ILE A 934 8.16 -18.94 37.35
N SER A 935 9.27 -19.62 37.11
CA SER A 935 9.59 -20.86 37.82
C SER A 935 10.13 -20.55 39.21
N LEU A 936 9.65 -21.28 40.20
CA LEU A 936 10.17 -21.24 41.57
C LEU A 936 11.19 -22.36 41.81
N ASP A 937 11.31 -23.31 40.88
CA ASP A 937 12.29 -24.39 40.92
C ASP A 937 13.71 -23.92 40.59
N THR A 938 13.84 -22.77 39.90
CA THR A 938 15.10 -22.19 39.46
C THR A 938 15.40 -20.86 40.16
N ASN A 939 16.66 -20.63 40.54
CA ASN A 939 17.09 -19.44 41.30
C ASN A 939 17.14 -18.14 40.48
N ASP A 940 16.96 -18.23 39.16
CA ASP A 940 16.97 -17.05 38.28
C ASP A 940 15.68 -16.23 38.43
N HIS A 941 14.56 -16.87 38.81
CA HIS A 941 13.23 -16.28 38.97
C HIS A 941 12.83 -15.38 37.79
N THR A 942 13.34 -15.69 36.60
CA THR A 942 13.05 -14.92 35.39
C THR A 942 11.74 -15.37 34.78
N ASP A 943 11.01 -14.41 34.24
CA ASP A 943 9.72 -14.63 33.63
C ASP A 943 9.86 -15.15 32.19
N VAL A 944 9.01 -16.11 31.83
CA VAL A 944 8.95 -16.76 30.53
C VAL A 944 7.57 -16.53 29.93
N TYR A 945 7.52 -16.20 28.64
CA TYR A 945 6.26 -16.08 27.92
C TYR A 945 5.58 -17.44 27.75
N VAL A 946 4.28 -17.47 28.01
CA VAL A 946 3.41 -18.60 27.68
C VAL A 946 2.78 -18.27 26.31
N PRO A 947 2.96 -19.11 25.28
CA PRO A 947 2.55 -18.81 23.91
C PRO A 947 1.03 -18.97 23.71
N VAL A 948 0.23 -18.17 24.43
CA VAL A 948 -1.23 -18.20 24.29
C VAL A 948 -1.65 -17.33 23.09
N PRO A 949 -2.37 -17.89 22.09
CA PRO A 949 -2.83 -17.12 20.93
C PRO A 949 -4.00 -16.20 21.29
N GLU A 950 -4.22 -15.17 20.46
CA GLU A 950 -5.40 -14.28 20.50
C GLU A 950 -5.70 -13.58 21.84
N LEU A 951 -4.67 -13.14 22.56
CA LEU A 951 -4.85 -12.32 23.76
C LEU A 951 -5.14 -10.85 23.40
N HIS A 952 -6.28 -10.31 23.84
CA HIS A 952 -6.62 -8.90 23.64
C HIS A 952 -6.56 -8.12 24.95
N ASN A 953 -7.30 -8.57 25.97
CA ASN A 953 -7.31 -7.92 27.28
C ASN A 953 -7.62 -8.93 28.39
N VAL A 954 -6.60 -9.70 28.75
CA VAL A 954 -6.71 -10.73 29.80
C VAL A 954 -6.57 -10.14 31.20
N ILE A 955 -7.66 -10.21 31.95
CA ILE A 955 -7.76 -9.67 33.31
C ILE A 955 -7.54 -10.74 34.38
N SER A 956 -8.28 -11.85 34.30
CA SER A 956 -8.20 -12.95 35.27
C SER A 956 -7.78 -14.26 34.60
N LEU A 957 -7.06 -15.10 35.35
CA LEU A 957 -6.68 -16.44 34.94
C LEU A 957 -6.66 -17.37 36.15
N ASP A 958 -6.87 -18.66 35.88
CA ASP A 958 -6.67 -19.74 36.85
C ASP A 958 -6.24 -21.03 36.12
N TYR A 959 -5.65 -21.97 36.84
CA TYR A 959 -5.03 -23.16 36.27
C TYR A 959 -5.63 -24.46 36.78
N ASP A 960 -6.07 -25.29 35.85
CA ASP A 960 -6.52 -26.65 36.14
C ASP A 960 -5.33 -27.61 36.19
N SER A 961 -4.93 -28.01 37.39
CA SER A 961 -3.81 -28.93 37.62
C SER A 961 -4.06 -30.35 37.12
N VAL A 962 -5.32 -30.76 36.91
CA VAL A 962 -5.68 -32.12 36.49
C VAL A 962 -5.54 -32.29 34.98
N GLU A 963 -6.17 -31.43 34.18
CA GLU A 963 -6.04 -31.44 32.71
C GLU A 963 -4.88 -30.59 32.18
N ARG A 964 -4.19 -29.86 33.06
CA ARG A 964 -3.08 -28.95 32.73
C ARG A 964 -3.48 -27.85 31.74
N LYS A 965 -4.66 -27.28 31.95
CA LYS A 965 -5.21 -26.19 31.13
C LYS A 965 -5.25 -24.89 31.90
N LEU A 966 -4.84 -23.82 31.22
CA LEU A 966 -5.02 -22.45 31.66
C LEU A 966 -6.40 -21.98 31.24
N TYR A 967 -7.18 -21.48 32.19
CA TYR A 967 -8.45 -20.79 31.94
C TYR A 967 -8.23 -19.29 32.13
N TYR A 968 -8.80 -18.47 31.25
CA TYR A 968 -8.63 -17.02 31.32
C TYR A 968 -9.84 -16.29 30.75
N THR A 969 -10.03 -15.06 31.22
CA THR A 969 -11.09 -14.14 30.76
C THR A 969 -10.52 -13.12 29.80
N ASP A 970 -11.13 -12.92 28.63
CA ASP A 970 -10.84 -11.78 27.75
C ASP A 970 -12.00 -10.80 27.75
N VAL A 971 -11.79 -9.65 28.39
CA VAL A 971 -12.83 -8.64 28.63
C VAL A 971 -13.12 -7.81 27.37
N SER A 972 -12.19 -7.74 26.42
CA SER A 972 -12.44 -7.02 25.16
C SER A 972 -13.34 -7.80 24.21
N LEU A 973 -13.28 -9.14 24.30
CA LEU A 973 -14.08 -10.05 23.47
C LEU A 973 -15.33 -10.59 24.18
N ASP A 974 -15.52 -10.28 25.47
CA ASP A 974 -16.58 -10.83 26.32
C ASP A 974 -16.61 -12.38 26.31
N VAL A 975 -15.43 -13.02 26.45
CA VAL A 975 -15.29 -14.48 26.42
C VAL A 975 -14.48 -15.05 27.59
N ILE A 976 -14.79 -16.29 27.97
CA ILE A 976 -13.93 -17.13 28.81
C ILE A 976 -13.35 -18.24 27.94
N ARG A 977 -12.03 -18.37 27.95
CA ARG A 977 -11.28 -19.31 27.11
C ARG A 977 -10.44 -20.25 27.96
N ARG A 978 -10.09 -21.39 27.38
CA ARG A 978 -9.11 -22.33 27.94
C ARG A 978 -8.08 -22.73 26.90
N VAL A 979 -6.87 -23.02 27.34
CA VAL A 979 -5.75 -23.38 26.46
C VAL A 979 -4.74 -24.25 27.21
N ASN A 980 -3.99 -25.08 26.48
CA ASN A 980 -2.83 -25.75 27.05
C ASN A 980 -1.68 -24.74 27.30
N LEU A 981 -0.77 -25.04 28.22
CA LEU A 981 0.39 -24.17 28.49
C LEU A 981 1.36 -24.01 27.30
N ASP A 982 1.29 -24.89 26.30
CA ASP A 982 2.05 -24.78 25.05
C ASP A 982 1.31 -23.95 23.97
N GLY A 983 0.14 -23.39 24.28
CA GLY A 983 -0.69 -22.62 23.36
C GLY A 983 -1.63 -23.46 22.49
N SER A 984 -1.53 -24.79 22.53
CA SER A 984 -2.37 -25.69 21.74
C SER A 984 -3.77 -25.88 22.35
N ASN A 985 -4.71 -26.38 21.55
CA ASN A 985 -6.09 -26.66 21.94
C ASN A 985 -6.79 -25.47 22.62
N MET A 986 -6.65 -24.27 22.04
CA MET A 986 -7.41 -23.11 22.48
C MET A 986 -8.89 -23.29 22.15
N GLU A 987 -9.74 -23.13 23.15
CA GLU A 987 -11.19 -23.25 23.02
C GLU A 987 -11.89 -22.08 23.73
N THR A 988 -12.91 -21.52 23.08
CA THR A 988 -13.84 -20.58 23.73
C THR A 988 -14.90 -21.38 24.48
N VAL A 989 -14.90 -21.25 25.81
CA VAL A 989 -15.78 -22.00 26.72
C VAL A 989 -17.11 -21.27 26.91
N ILE A 990 -17.06 -19.94 27.09
CA ILE A 990 -18.24 -19.07 27.18
C ILE A 990 -18.08 -17.94 26.18
N SER A 991 -19.10 -17.73 25.33
CA SER A 991 -19.07 -16.74 24.25
C SER A 991 -20.20 -15.71 24.27
N GLN A 992 -21.12 -15.79 25.22
CA GLN A 992 -22.30 -14.93 25.29
C GLN A 992 -22.67 -14.59 26.73
N GLY A 993 -23.34 -13.46 26.93
CA GLY A 993 -23.87 -13.07 28.24
C GLY A 993 -22.79 -12.74 29.26
N LEU A 994 -21.64 -12.25 28.80
CA LEU A 994 -20.56 -11.67 29.60
C LEU A 994 -20.47 -10.18 29.25
N LYS A 995 -19.94 -9.36 30.17
CA LYS A 995 -19.71 -7.92 29.91
C LYS A 995 -18.40 -7.41 30.51
N THR A 996 -18.11 -7.75 31.76
CA THR A 996 -16.83 -7.36 32.39
C THR A 996 -16.44 -8.41 33.43
N THR A 997 -15.83 -9.50 32.96
CA THR A 997 -15.40 -10.60 33.82
C THR A 997 -14.06 -10.30 34.47
N ASP A 998 -14.06 -9.92 35.75
CA ASP A 998 -12.86 -9.48 36.47
C ASP A 998 -12.19 -10.58 37.32
N GLY A 999 -12.92 -11.66 37.63
CA GLY A 999 -12.42 -12.76 38.44
C GLY A 999 -12.85 -14.13 37.91
N LEU A 1000 -11.95 -15.09 37.99
CA LEU A 1000 -12.14 -16.48 37.58
C LEU A 1000 -11.51 -17.42 38.60
N ALA A 1001 -12.23 -18.48 38.97
CA ALA A 1001 -11.73 -19.55 39.83
C ALA A 1001 -12.19 -20.92 39.31
N VAL A 1002 -11.26 -21.86 39.26
CA VAL A 1002 -11.47 -23.23 38.80
C VAL A 1002 -11.55 -24.16 39.99
N ASP A 1003 -12.67 -24.87 40.11
CA ASP A 1003 -12.81 -26.01 41.01
C ASP A 1003 -12.33 -27.27 40.29
N TRP A 1004 -11.06 -27.61 40.52
CA TRP A 1004 -10.42 -28.78 39.92
C TRP A 1004 -10.97 -30.11 40.46
N VAL A 1005 -11.70 -30.12 41.59
CA VAL A 1005 -12.28 -31.33 42.20
C VAL A 1005 -13.64 -31.65 41.58
N ALA A 1006 -14.55 -30.68 41.56
CA ALA A 1006 -15.91 -30.84 41.02
C ALA A 1006 -16.00 -30.56 39.51
N ARG A 1007 -14.92 -30.09 38.88
CA ARG A 1007 -14.84 -29.74 37.46
C ARG A 1007 -15.82 -28.63 37.07
N ASN A 1008 -15.87 -27.59 37.90
CA ASN A 1008 -16.67 -26.38 37.69
C ASN A 1008 -15.77 -25.15 37.62
N MET A 1009 -16.22 -24.12 36.92
CA MET A 1009 -15.60 -22.79 36.95
C MET A 1009 -16.59 -21.77 37.49
N TYR A 1010 -16.08 -20.83 38.26
CA TYR A 1010 -16.82 -19.74 38.87
C TYR A 1010 -16.21 -18.43 38.42
N TRP A 1011 -17.05 -17.45 38.07
CA TRP A 1011 -16.56 -16.13 37.70
C TRP A 1011 -17.46 -15.03 38.22
N THR A 1012 -16.87 -13.85 38.39
CA THR A 1012 -17.53 -12.59 38.70
C THR A 1012 -17.68 -11.78 37.42
N ASP A 1013 -18.83 -11.14 37.24
CA ASP A 1013 -19.06 -10.18 36.17
C ASP A 1013 -19.47 -8.83 36.78
N THR A 1014 -18.53 -7.88 36.80
CA THR A 1014 -18.71 -6.50 37.28
C THR A 1014 -19.73 -5.76 36.44
N GLY A 1015 -19.74 -5.97 35.12
CA GLY A 1015 -20.62 -5.26 34.20
C GLY A 1015 -22.09 -5.68 34.35
N ARG A 1016 -22.33 -6.87 34.91
CA ARG A 1016 -23.65 -7.46 35.15
C ARG A 1016 -24.02 -7.56 36.65
N ASN A 1017 -23.09 -7.30 37.56
CA ASN A 1017 -23.22 -7.53 39.00
C ASN A 1017 -23.69 -8.96 39.33
N THR A 1018 -23.05 -9.96 38.73
CA THR A 1018 -23.40 -11.38 38.91
C THR A 1018 -22.19 -12.25 39.23
N ILE A 1019 -22.42 -13.31 39.99
CA ILE A 1019 -21.50 -14.45 40.13
C ILE A 1019 -22.17 -15.65 39.49
N GLU A 1020 -21.45 -16.34 38.62
CA GLU A 1020 -21.97 -17.46 37.85
C GLU A 1020 -21.08 -18.68 37.98
N VAL A 1021 -21.67 -19.85 37.69
CA VAL A 1021 -20.99 -21.14 37.66
C VAL A 1021 -21.34 -21.89 36.38
N ALA A 1022 -20.39 -22.64 35.84
CA ALA A 1022 -20.61 -23.62 34.77
C ALA A 1022 -19.64 -24.78 34.93
N HIS A 1023 -19.89 -25.87 34.21
CA HIS A 1023 -18.86 -26.90 34.04
C HIS A 1023 -17.66 -26.33 33.27
N LEU A 1024 -16.51 -26.98 33.40
CA LEU A 1024 -15.27 -26.55 32.72
C LEU A 1024 -15.33 -26.60 31.18
N ASP A 1025 -16.36 -27.25 30.61
CA ASP A 1025 -16.68 -27.23 29.18
C ASP A 1025 -17.69 -26.14 28.78
N GLY A 1026 -18.15 -25.33 29.75
CA GLY A 1026 -19.13 -24.26 29.56
C GLY A 1026 -20.58 -24.70 29.63
N THR A 1027 -20.85 -26.00 29.77
CA THR A 1027 -22.22 -26.52 29.88
C THR A 1027 -22.79 -26.28 31.28
N SER A 1028 -24.11 -26.47 31.42
CA SER A 1028 -24.81 -26.40 32.72
C SER A 1028 -24.61 -25.06 33.46
N ARG A 1029 -24.52 -23.98 32.71
CA ARG A 1029 -24.35 -22.61 33.22
C ARG A 1029 -25.54 -22.19 34.10
N LYS A 1030 -25.24 -21.60 35.25
CA LYS A 1030 -26.22 -21.07 36.21
C LYS A 1030 -25.70 -19.78 36.86
N VAL A 1031 -26.59 -18.80 36.99
CA VAL A 1031 -26.34 -17.61 37.83
C VAL A 1031 -26.47 -17.99 39.29
N LEU A 1032 -25.38 -17.86 40.06
CA LEU A 1032 -25.27 -18.27 41.45
C LEU A 1032 -25.76 -17.18 42.40
N VAL A 1033 -25.28 -15.94 42.18
CA VAL A 1033 -25.62 -14.76 42.99
C VAL A 1033 -25.86 -13.58 42.04
N ASN A 1034 -26.97 -12.88 42.21
CA ASN A 1034 -27.35 -11.71 41.40
C ASN A 1034 -28.02 -10.59 42.20
N ASN A 1035 -28.10 -10.74 43.52
CA ASN A 1035 -28.71 -9.78 44.43
C ASN A 1035 -27.64 -9.18 45.35
N SER A 1036 -27.75 -7.89 45.64
CA SER A 1036 -26.84 -7.20 46.59
C SER A 1036 -25.35 -7.36 46.24
N LEU A 1037 -25.03 -7.46 44.96
CA LEU A 1037 -23.67 -7.35 44.42
C LEU A 1037 -23.50 -5.97 43.80
N ASP A 1038 -22.38 -5.34 44.08
CA ASP A 1038 -22.03 -4.01 43.56
C ASP A 1038 -20.56 -4.06 43.15
N GLU A 1039 -20.28 -4.28 41.86
CA GLU A 1039 -18.92 -4.49 41.34
C GLU A 1039 -18.13 -5.68 41.96
N PRO A 1040 -18.60 -6.93 41.81
CA PRO A 1040 -17.85 -8.10 42.25
C PRO A 1040 -16.57 -8.31 41.44
N ARG A 1041 -15.41 -8.46 42.11
CA ARG A 1041 -14.09 -8.55 41.46
C ARG A 1041 -13.38 -9.89 41.61
N ALA A 1042 -12.63 -10.11 42.67
CA ALA A 1042 -11.86 -11.33 42.83
C ALA A 1042 -12.75 -12.46 43.34
N ILE A 1043 -12.43 -13.69 42.98
CA ILE A 1043 -13.16 -14.90 43.40
C ILE A 1043 -12.17 -16.02 43.68
N ALA A 1044 -12.42 -16.81 44.72
CA ALA A 1044 -11.62 -17.97 45.09
C ALA A 1044 -12.52 -19.09 45.62
N VAL A 1045 -12.14 -20.34 45.35
CA VAL A 1045 -12.91 -21.53 45.75
C VAL A 1045 -12.11 -22.38 46.72
N PHE A 1046 -12.77 -23.00 47.70
CA PHE A 1046 -12.20 -24.05 48.55
C PHE A 1046 -12.99 -25.35 48.32
N PRO A 1047 -12.67 -26.12 47.27
CA PRO A 1047 -13.49 -27.26 46.85
C PRO A 1047 -13.73 -28.31 47.94
N SER A 1048 -12.67 -28.71 48.67
CA SER A 1048 -12.78 -29.77 49.69
C SER A 1048 -13.57 -29.36 50.94
N LYS A 1049 -13.85 -28.06 51.11
CA LYS A 1049 -14.72 -27.52 52.16
C LYS A 1049 -16.06 -27.02 51.64
N GLY A 1050 -16.23 -26.93 50.33
CA GLY A 1050 -17.46 -26.45 49.70
C GLY A 1050 -17.69 -24.96 49.89
N PHE A 1051 -16.65 -24.13 50.05
CA PHE A 1051 -16.79 -22.67 50.19
C PHE A 1051 -16.40 -21.91 48.93
N LEU A 1052 -17.14 -20.84 48.67
CA LEU A 1052 -16.88 -19.83 47.66
C LEU A 1052 -16.63 -18.49 48.36
N PHE A 1053 -15.61 -17.76 47.93
CA PHE A 1053 -15.27 -16.44 48.45
C PHE A 1053 -15.14 -15.44 47.31
N TRP A 1054 -15.55 -14.20 47.53
CA TRP A 1054 -15.36 -13.13 46.55
C TRP A 1054 -15.19 -11.77 47.22
N THR A 1055 -14.68 -10.81 46.45
CA THR A 1055 -14.57 -9.41 46.83
C THR A 1055 -15.59 -8.58 46.05
N ASP A 1056 -16.13 -7.57 46.70
CA ASP A 1056 -17.14 -6.66 46.15
C ASP A 1056 -16.63 -5.22 46.40
N TRP A 1057 -16.50 -4.47 45.30
CA TRP A 1057 -15.84 -3.16 45.25
C TRP A 1057 -16.81 -1.98 45.38
N GLY A 1058 -18.12 -2.22 45.39
CA GLY A 1058 -19.12 -1.19 45.28
C GLY A 1058 -19.15 -0.19 46.44
N HIS A 1059 -20.26 0.51 46.58
CA HIS A 1059 -20.41 1.57 47.58
C HIS A 1059 -20.04 1.15 49.01
N ILE A 1060 -20.17 -0.13 49.34
CA ILE A 1060 -19.69 -0.72 50.59
C ILE A 1060 -18.76 -1.89 50.25
N ALA A 1061 -17.46 -1.63 50.25
CA ALA A 1061 -16.45 -2.64 50.00
C ALA A 1061 -16.51 -3.76 51.04
N LYS A 1062 -16.58 -5.01 50.56
CA LYS A 1062 -16.76 -6.18 51.42
C LYS A 1062 -16.11 -7.43 50.83
N ILE A 1063 -15.77 -8.36 51.71
CA ILE A 1063 -15.33 -9.72 51.37
C ILE A 1063 -16.39 -10.67 51.92
N GLU A 1064 -16.91 -11.52 51.05
CA GLU A 1064 -18.03 -12.40 51.36
C GLU A 1064 -17.68 -13.86 51.14
N ARG A 1065 -18.43 -14.74 51.81
CA ARG A 1065 -18.35 -16.18 51.67
C ARG A 1065 -19.75 -16.77 51.50
N ALA A 1066 -19.87 -17.78 50.65
CA ALA A 1066 -21.04 -18.65 50.56
C ALA A 1066 -20.59 -20.11 50.44
N TYR A 1067 -21.55 -21.04 50.45
CA TYR A 1067 -21.31 -22.38 49.91
C TYR A 1067 -21.18 -22.32 48.38
N LEU A 1068 -20.58 -23.34 47.77
CA LEU A 1068 -20.39 -23.42 46.30
C LEU A 1068 -21.70 -23.35 45.50
N ASP A 1069 -22.85 -23.65 46.13
CA ASP A 1069 -24.18 -23.52 45.51
C ASP A 1069 -24.82 -22.13 45.66
N GLY A 1070 -24.12 -21.19 46.32
CA GLY A 1070 -24.56 -19.81 46.58
C GLY A 1070 -25.32 -19.62 47.90
N THR A 1071 -25.55 -20.69 48.68
CA THR A 1071 -26.30 -20.62 49.96
C THR A 1071 -25.41 -20.24 51.15
N ASP A 1072 -26.01 -19.92 52.30
CA ASP A 1072 -25.31 -19.45 53.53
C ASP A 1072 -24.34 -18.27 53.30
N ARG A 1073 -24.76 -17.32 52.47
CA ARG A 1073 -23.99 -16.10 52.21
C ARG A 1073 -23.77 -15.28 53.49
N LYS A 1074 -22.50 -14.98 53.78
CA LYS A 1074 -22.04 -14.23 54.96
C LYS A 1074 -20.98 -13.21 54.56
N VAL A 1075 -21.11 -11.99 55.06
CA VAL A 1075 -20.07 -10.96 55.00
C VAL A 1075 -19.01 -11.29 56.04
N LEU A 1076 -17.76 -11.47 55.61
CA LEU A 1076 -16.63 -11.76 56.50
C LEU A 1076 -15.97 -10.48 56.98
N ILE A 1077 -15.75 -9.53 56.07
CA ILE A 1077 -15.07 -8.27 56.33
C ILE A 1077 -15.80 -7.16 55.56
N ASN A 1078 -16.14 -6.08 56.23
CA ASN A 1078 -16.75 -4.88 55.65
C ASN A 1078 -16.27 -3.57 56.34
N THR A 1079 -15.24 -3.67 57.17
CA THR A 1079 -14.59 -2.55 57.85
C THR A 1079 -13.15 -2.42 57.35
N ASP A 1080 -12.66 -1.19 57.21
CA ASP A 1080 -11.29 -0.88 56.77
C ASP A 1080 -10.93 -1.42 55.37
N LEU A 1081 -11.93 -1.71 54.54
CA LEU A 1081 -11.76 -2.09 53.14
C LEU A 1081 -11.94 -0.86 52.24
N GLY A 1082 -10.93 -0.59 51.42
CA GLY A 1082 -11.01 0.35 50.30
C GLY A 1082 -11.41 -0.40 49.04
N TRP A 1083 -10.42 -0.91 48.31
CA TRP A 1083 -10.61 -1.54 47.00
C TRP A 1083 -10.01 -2.96 46.99
N PRO A 1084 -10.74 -3.98 47.49
CA PRO A 1084 -10.23 -5.35 47.60
C PRO A 1084 -10.11 -6.02 46.22
N ASN A 1085 -8.92 -5.93 45.61
CA ASN A 1085 -8.69 -6.35 44.21
C ASN A 1085 -8.24 -7.80 44.01
N GLY A 1086 -7.80 -8.48 45.06
CA GLY A 1086 -7.25 -9.84 44.97
C GLY A 1086 -7.61 -10.66 46.19
N LEU A 1087 -7.82 -11.95 45.98
CA LEU A 1087 -8.12 -12.92 47.01
C LEU A 1087 -7.37 -14.21 46.70
N THR A 1088 -6.74 -14.81 47.71
CA THR A 1088 -6.15 -16.14 47.61
C THR A 1088 -6.41 -16.89 48.91
N LEU A 1089 -6.29 -18.21 48.87
CA LEU A 1089 -6.56 -19.10 50.00
C LEU A 1089 -5.32 -19.96 50.24
N ASP A 1090 -4.92 -20.08 51.50
CA ASP A 1090 -3.96 -21.09 51.92
C ASP A 1090 -4.74 -22.36 52.29
N TYR A 1091 -4.71 -23.33 51.38
CA TYR A 1091 -5.44 -24.59 51.54
C TYR A 1091 -4.89 -25.47 52.68
N ASP A 1092 -3.60 -25.35 52.99
CA ASP A 1092 -2.93 -26.18 54.00
C ASP A 1092 -3.19 -25.64 55.41
N THR A 1093 -3.00 -24.33 55.60
CA THR A 1093 -3.20 -23.68 56.90
C THR A 1093 -4.64 -23.22 57.14
N ARG A 1094 -5.51 -23.33 56.11
CA ARG A 1094 -6.93 -22.95 56.11
C ARG A 1094 -7.12 -21.46 56.42
N ARG A 1095 -6.37 -20.61 55.72
CA ARG A 1095 -6.37 -19.15 55.91
C ARG A 1095 -6.76 -18.39 54.67
#